data_AF-A0AA35TDP0-F1
#
_entry.id   AF-A0AA35TDP0-F1
#
_cell.length_a   1.000
_cell.length_b   1.000
_cell.length_c   1.000
_cell.angle_alpha   90.00
_cell.angle_beta   90.00
_cell.angle_gamma   90.00
#
_symmetry.space_group_name_H-M   'P 1'
#
loop_
_entity.id
_entity.type
_entity.pdbx_description
1 polymer ?
#
loop_
_entity_poly.entity_id
_entity_poly.type
_entity_poly.pdbx_seq_one_letter_code
_entity_poly.pdbx_strand_id
1 'polypeptide(L)'
;MGHTVTLACCALNQWALDFHGNLQRILESVRLAKEKGAAYRLGPELEVCGYGCGDHFLEGDTQLLSMQSLATLLEDPLTRNIICDIGMPVMHKNVLYNCRVIFLNQTILLIRPKMYLAMDGNYREMRWFTPWTKLRHTEQFYLPPLIADITGQVKVPFGDAVISTGDTVFGCETCEELFTGNSPHIAMGLDGVEIFTNGSGSHHELRKLHRRVDLIRSATSKVGGVYMYSNLIGCDGERVFYDGSCLIAVNGDIVAQGSQFTLREVEVTTATVDLDDVRSFRGSCLSRGMQTALAAPYPQVSTGVSVSRPSSLSLPISQPLSVQYLMPEEEISLGPACWLWDYLRRSGLRGFFLPLSGGLDSASVACLVGSMCTLVVDAIAEGCGHVANDLRQLLGRKEKEGLPKSAKDLAKLIFTTCYMKTVNSSSETETRAARLAAEIGSSHISVSIDNMVSAAVATVSTQLKANPKFKVHGGTSMEDMALQNVQARNRMVLAYLFAQLLPWSQGHRGNLLVLSSANVDESLRGYLTKYDCSSADLNPIGGISKTDLRSFCKFMAPRYPELKSILAAKPTAELEPITSSHVQNDEDDMGMTYAELSVFGRLRKVYHCGPYSMFLKLVHLWGDKLTPAEVAVKVKHFFRCYGINRHKTTVLPPCYHAEAYSPDDNRFDLRPFLYNTTWQCQFEMIDRELVVMETGLNSEASSSVAGGEQRVVETPPTATGEDTAAVEEVEDVDAMENDVLVVVEEGSGFREEDAKEGEVGEEEEEEGYKGWKRTTGGSGESDQFVTATQNQRLYPKLPFEDHNEGIEGKEGDEEEGDDLVVIDETVENGRGRGRGKRRKRTWKKGKNKQQQKETNAAGNSGSGGGEGGNNGGRGGKGGVWGRGGGKGKGKKRLNTGQRQQPKGTPHPMGTRGGWRGSGNRRNSWTPRGGHDGRQWERPHPQSLSSLLQTPSNLMTVYDRPSPFSRLGPDQFSTPQHTPSHPHPPSSYSHLPSNSYSHLPSSSYSHLASSSLPRDNYSSYHQSPLSLR
;
A
#
# COMPACT_ATOMS: atom_id res chain seq x y z
N MET A 1 -36.98 -22.86 -11.21
CA MET A 1 -35.75 -22.85 -12.02
C MET A 1 -35.54 -21.41 -12.44
N GLY A 2 -34.44 -20.81 -12.04
CA GLY A 2 -34.31 -19.35 -11.95
C GLY A 2 -34.17 -18.87 -10.51
N HIS A 3 -33.16 -19.35 -9.78
CA HIS A 3 -32.79 -18.85 -8.44
C HIS A 3 -31.86 -17.64 -8.60
N THR A 4 -32.37 -16.61 -9.28
CA THR A 4 -31.57 -15.45 -9.68
C THR A 4 -31.31 -14.51 -8.50
N VAL A 5 -30.04 -14.27 -8.17
CA VAL A 5 -29.58 -13.35 -7.12
C VAL A 5 -28.70 -12.26 -7.72
N THR A 6 -28.86 -11.01 -7.24
CA THR A 6 -27.99 -9.89 -7.60
C THR A 6 -27.02 -9.60 -6.45
N LEU A 7 -25.72 -9.54 -6.76
CA LEU A 7 -24.63 -9.46 -5.81
C LEU A 7 -23.78 -8.22 -6.08
N ALA A 8 -23.23 -7.59 -5.03
CA ALA A 8 -22.42 -6.38 -5.12
C ALA A 8 -21.07 -6.50 -4.40
N CYS A 9 -19.99 -6.12 -5.08
CA CYS A 9 -18.66 -5.87 -4.52
C CYS A 9 -18.36 -4.36 -4.60
N CYS A 10 -17.59 -3.83 -3.65
CA CYS A 10 -17.36 -2.40 -3.48
C CYS A 10 -15.86 -2.08 -3.42
N ALA A 11 -15.38 -1.23 -4.34
CA ALA A 11 -14.07 -0.61 -4.22
C ALA A 11 -14.23 0.74 -3.52
N LEU A 12 -13.61 0.89 -2.35
CA LEU A 12 -13.71 2.09 -1.52
C LEU A 12 -12.34 2.75 -1.28
N ASN A 13 -12.30 4.07 -1.35
CA ASN A 13 -11.12 4.88 -1.01
C ASN A 13 -11.12 5.28 0.46
N GLN A 14 -11.05 4.29 1.34
CA GLN A 14 -10.94 4.52 2.78
C GLN A 14 -9.64 5.27 3.12
N TRP A 15 -9.61 5.87 4.30
CA TRP A 15 -8.43 6.53 4.87
C TRP A 15 -8.27 6.02 6.31
N ALA A 16 -7.05 5.65 6.70
CA ALA A 16 -6.76 5.18 8.05
C ALA A 16 -7.26 6.16 9.11
N LEU A 17 -8.10 5.68 10.02
CA LEU A 17 -8.75 6.42 11.11
C LEU A 17 -9.76 7.52 10.68
N ASP A 18 -10.06 7.69 9.39
CA ASP A 18 -11.16 8.54 8.90
C ASP A 18 -12.51 7.85 9.09
N PHE A 19 -12.87 7.52 10.33
CA PHE A 19 -14.11 6.77 10.65
C PHE A 19 -15.35 7.44 10.06
N HIS A 20 -15.40 8.77 10.04
CA HIS A 20 -16.51 9.50 9.44
C HIS A 20 -16.58 9.33 7.92
N GLY A 21 -15.50 9.61 7.18
CA GLY A 21 -15.47 9.44 5.73
C GLY A 21 -15.63 7.98 5.31
N ASN A 22 -15.02 7.05 6.05
CA ASN A 22 -15.13 5.60 5.83
C ASN A 22 -16.57 5.12 5.99
N LEU A 23 -17.28 5.56 7.04
CA LEU A 23 -18.70 5.29 7.26
C LEU A 23 -19.57 5.84 6.12
N GLN A 24 -19.34 7.07 5.68
CA GLN A 24 -20.07 7.66 4.54
C GLN A 24 -19.83 6.89 3.23
N ARG A 25 -18.59 6.47 2.95
CA ARG A 25 -18.24 5.63 1.78
C ARG A 25 -18.92 4.26 1.84
N ILE A 26 -19.02 3.64 3.03
CA ILE A 26 -19.75 2.38 3.23
C ILE A 26 -21.25 2.58 2.97
N LEU A 27 -21.89 3.58 3.57
CA LEU A 27 -23.32 3.88 3.40
C LEU A 27 -23.67 4.19 1.93
N GLU A 28 -22.86 5.00 1.24
CA GLU A 28 -23.02 5.29 -0.18
C GLU A 28 -22.89 4.02 -1.05
N SER A 29 -21.96 3.11 -0.70
CA SER A 29 -21.82 1.83 -1.40
C SER A 29 -23.04 0.91 -1.19
N VAL A 30 -23.67 0.95 -0.01
CA VAL A 30 -24.92 0.23 0.28
C VAL A 30 -26.10 0.83 -0.50
N ARG A 31 -26.19 2.17 -0.58
CA ARG A 31 -27.19 2.87 -1.40
C ARG A 31 -27.08 2.46 -2.88
N LEU A 32 -25.88 2.55 -3.45
CA LEU A 32 -25.59 2.17 -4.82
C LEU A 32 -25.83 0.67 -5.11
N ALA A 33 -25.52 -0.22 -4.15
CA ALA A 33 -25.83 -1.65 -4.26
C ALA A 33 -27.34 -1.90 -4.32
N LYS A 34 -28.13 -1.23 -3.46
CA LYS A 34 -29.60 -1.34 -3.43
C LYS A 34 -30.26 -0.73 -4.67
N GLU A 35 -29.74 0.36 -5.22
CA GLU A 35 -30.21 0.93 -6.50
C GLU A 35 -29.97 0.01 -7.69
N LYS A 36 -28.85 -0.73 -7.68
CA LYS A 36 -28.58 -1.83 -8.63
C LYS A 36 -29.36 -3.11 -8.31
N GLY A 37 -30.13 -3.11 -7.22
CA GLY A 37 -31.03 -4.19 -6.83
C GLY A 37 -30.35 -5.38 -6.14
N ALA A 38 -29.13 -5.23 -5.62
CA ALA A 38 -28.40 -6.30 -4.94
C ALA A 38 -29.07 -6.73 -3.62
N ALA A 39 -28.91 -8.01 -3.27
CA ALA A 39 -29.35 -8.61 -2.00
C ALA A 39 -28.19 -8.83 -1.01
N TYR A 40 -26.94 -8.78 -1.49
CA TYR A 40 -25.72 -8.87 -0.70
C TYR A 40 -24.73 -7.80 -1.15
N ARG A 41 -24.12 -7.09 -0.19
CA ARG A 41 -23.05 -6.10 -0.39
C ARG A 41 -21.81 -6.54 0.39
N LEU A 42 -20.72 -6.73 -0.34
CA LEU A 42 -19.39 -7.08 0.17
C LEU A 42 -18.49 -5.85 0.14
N GLY A 43 -17.97 -5.45 1.30
CA GLY A 43 -16.96 -4.39 1.43
C GLY A 43 -15.52 -4.89 1.49
N PRO A 44 -14.51 -4.03 1.27
CA PRO A 44 -13.10 -4.35 1.44
C PRO A 44 -12.72 -4.80 2.85
N GLU A 45 -11.48 -5.26 3.00
CA GLU A 45 -10.89 -5.63 4.28
C GLU A 45 -10.67 -4.41 5.20
N LEU A 46 -10.98 -4.57 6.49
CA LEU A 46 -10.85 -3.53 7.53
C LEU A 46 -11.44 -2.16 7.14
N GLU A 47 -12.44 -2.13 6.25
CA GLU A 47 -12.95 -0.90 5.63
C GLU A 47 -13.47 0.16 6.62
N VAL A 48 -13.92 -0.23 7.82
CA VAL A 48 -14.45 0.74 8.80
C VAL A 48 -13.36 1.69 9.30
N CYS A 49 -12.19 1.16 9.63
CA CYS A 49 -11.03 1.94 10.09
C CYS A 49 -10.05 2.30 8.96
N GLY A 50 -10.05 1.55 7.85
CA GLY A 50 -8.96 1.48 6.89
C GLY A 50 -7.98 0.35 7.22
N TYR A 51 -7.29 -0.17 6.20
CA TYR A 51 -6.34 -1.29 6.39
C TYR A 51 -4.99 -0.81 6.93
N GLY A 52 -4.47 0.31 6.42
CA GLY A 52 -3.19 0.91 6.76
C GLY A 52 -3.10 1.65 8.11
N CYS A 53 -3.95 1.33 9.09
CA CYS A 53 -3.87 1.94 10.44
C CYS A 53 -2.55 1.61 11.17
N GLY A 54 -1.88 0.53 10.81
CA GLY A 54 -0.60 0.15 11.42
C GLY A 54 -0.72 -0.06 12.93
N ASP A 55 0.20 0.53 13.70
CA ASP A 55 0.23 0.35 15.16
C ASP A 55 -0.98 0.96 15.88
N HIS A 56 -1.79 1.81 15.24
CA HIS A 56 -3.07 2.27 15.80
C HIS A 56 -4.08 1.14 16.02
N PHE A 57 -3.90 -0.07 15.44
CA PHE A 57 -4.67 -1.25 15.82
C PHE A 57 -4.45 -1.69 17.27
N LEU A 58 -3.32 -1.32 17.89
CA LEU A 58 -3.01 -1.59 19.30
C LEU A 58 -3.72 -0.61 20.25
N GLU A 59 -4.33 0.46 19.73
CA GLU A 59 -5.06 1.46 20.51
C GLU A 59 -6.52 1.03 20.68
N GLY A 60 -7.06 1.17 21.90
CA GLY A 60 -8.45 0.80 22.21
C GLY A 60 -9.46 1.65 21.43
N ASP A 61 -9.13 2.92 21.19
CA ASP A 61 -9.94 3.90 20.46
C ASP A 61 -10.27 3.41 19.03
N THR A 62 -9.33 2.78 18.33
CA THR A 62 -9.57 2.21 17.00
C THR A 62 -10.69 1.16 17.02
N GLN A 63 -10.77 0.35 18.08
CA GLN A 63 -11.83 -0.66 18.25
C GLN A 63 -13.15 -0.02 18.68
N LEU A 64 -13.11 0.96 19.59
CA LEU A 64 -14.27 1.72 20.06
C LEU A 64 -14.95 2.48 18.91
N LEU A 65 -14.17 3.21 18.10
CA LEU A 65 -14.65 3.97 16.96
C LEU A 65 -15.15 3.06 15.82
N SER A 66 -14.55 1.88 15.64
CA SER A 66 -15.11 0.84 14.77
C SER A 66 -16.47 0.32 15.26
N MET A 67 -16.63 0.09 16.57
CA MET A 67 -17.91 -0.33 17.15
C MET A 67 -18.98 0.78 17.06
N GLN A 68 -18.62 2.05 17.27
CA GLN A 68 -19.53 3.18 17.05
C GLN A 68 -19.96 3.30 15.59
N SER A 69 -19.03 3.07 14.64
CA SER A 69 -19.35 3.04 13.20
C SER A 69 -20.29 1.88 12.85
N LEU A 70 -20.09 0.70 13.45
CA LEU A 70 -20.99 -0.45 13.33
C LEU A 70 -22.39 -0.16 13.90
N ALA A 71 -22.47 0.55 15.04
CA ALA A 71 -23.75 0.97 15.63
C ALA A 71 -24.58 1.80 14.63
N THR A 72 -23.98 2.85 14.05
CA THR A 72 -24.65 3.67 13.02
C THR A 72 -25.03 2.85 11.78
N LEU A 73 -24.18 1.93 11.32
CA LEU A 73 -24.48 1.04 10.19
C LEU A 73 -25.66 0.08 10.46
N LEU A 74 -25.83 -0.37 11.71
CA LEU A 74 -26.98 -1.18 12.10
C LEU A 74 -28.27 -0.34 12.11
N GLU A 75 -28.23 0.87 12.67
CA GLU A 75 -29.41 1.74 12.79
C GLU A 75 -29.92 2.25 11.43
N ASP A 76 -29.01 2.59 10.51
CA ASP A 76 -29.32 3.30 9.26
C ASP A 76 -30.33 2.54 8.36
N PRO A 77 -31.47 3.17 7.98
CA PRO A 77 -32.46 2.57 7.07
C PRO A 77 -31.90 2.07 5.72
N LEU A 78 -30.74 2.56 5.27
CA LEU A 78 -30.05 2.10 4.08
C LEU A 78 -29.59 0.65 4.20
N THR A 79 -29.23 0.12 5.37
CA THR A 79 -28.78 -1.28 5.50
C THR A 79 -29.92 -2.29 5.62
N ARG A 80 -31.17 -1.83 5.66
CA ARG A 80 -32.35 -2.71 5.70
C ARG A 80 -32.59 -3.44 4.36
N ASN A 81 -32.94 -4.71 4.43
CA ASN A 81 -33.24 -5.62 3.32
C ASN A 81 -32.08 -5.83 2.32
N ILE A 82 -30.84 -5.77 2.83
CA ILE A 82 -29.61 -6.20 2.15
C ILE A 82 -28.69 -6.82 3.19
N ILE A 83 -27.97 -7.90 2.86
CA ILE A 83 -26.91 -8.43 3.73
C ILE A 83 -25.68 -7.56 3.55
N CYS A 84 -25.15 -7.02 4.64
CA CYS A 84 -23.93 -6.23 4.67
C CYS A 84 -22.79 -7.04 5.29
N ASP A 85 -21.73 -7.28 4.52
CA ASP A 85 -20.47 -7.88 4.94
C ASP A 85 -19.41 -6.77 4.99
N ILE A 86 -18.99 -6.40 6.22
CA ILE A 86 -18.04 -5.30 6.48
C ILE A 86 -16.78 -5.78 7.17
N GLY A 87 -15.66 -5.07 6.99
CA GLY A 87 -14.38 -5.35 7.66
C GLY A 87 -14.07 -4.40 8.81
N MET A 88 -13.74 -4.94 9.99
CA MET A 88 -13.29 -4.16 11.16
C MET A 88 -12.46 -4.99 12.17
N PRO A 89 -11.61 -4.37 12.99
CA PRO A 89 -10.92 -5.05 14.09
C PRO A 89 -11.90 -5.40 15.23
N VAL A 90 -11.81 -6.60 15.78
CA VAL A 90 -12.64 -7.05 16.93
C VAL A 90 -11.77 -7.79 17.95
N MET A 91 -11.81 -7.35 19.21
CA MET A 91 -11.16 -8.06 20.31
C MET A 91 -12.11 -9.06 20.97
N HIS A 92 -11.79 -10.35 20.89
CA HIS A 92 -12.53 -11.43 21.54
C HIS A 92 -11.64 -12.12 22.57
N LYS A 93 -12.09 -12.19 23.83
CA LYS A 93 -11.33 -12.75 24.97
C LYS A 93 -9.89 -12.20 25.09
N ASN A 94 -9.74 -10.87 25.03
CA ASN A 94 -8.47 -10.14 25.07
C ASN A 94 -7.48 -10.45 23.93
N VAL A 95 -7.95 -11.05 22.83
CA VAL A 95 -7.18 -11.30 21.60
C VAL A 95 -7.79 -10.50 20.46
N LEU A 96 -6.98 -9.73 19.74
CA LEU A 96 -7.43 -8.90 18.61
C LEU A 96 -7.39 -9.70 17.29
N TYR A 97 -8.48 -9.62 16.53
CA TYR A 97 -8.64 -10.27 15.23
C TYR A 97 -9.03 -9.25 14.16
N ASN A 98 -8.50 -9.43 12.95
CA ASN A 98 -9.04 -8.83 11.73
C ASN A 98 -10.32 -9.61 11.40
N CYS A 99 -11.48 -8.94 11.38
CA CYS A 99 -12.78 -9.61 11.30
C CYS A 99 -13.66 -9.09 10.16
N ARG A 100 -14.47 -10.01 9.64
CA ARG A 100 -15.67 -9.75 8.85
C ARG A 100 -16.86 -9.74 9.80
N VAL A 101 -17.64 -8.66 9.81
CA VAL A 101 -18.90 -8.55 10.56
C VAL A 101 -20.03 -8.55 9.55
N ILE A 102 -20.89 -9.58 9.62
CA ILE A 102 -21.95 -9.80 8.64
C ILE A 102 -23.30 -9.62 9.33
N PHE A 103 -24.11 -8.68 8.83
CA PHE A 103 -25.37 -8.28 9.46
C PHE A 103 -26.48 -8.03 8.43
N LEU A 104 -27.73 -8.07 8.91
CA LEU A 104 -28.95 -7.89 8.14
C LEU A 104 -30.04 -7.36 9.08
N ASN A 105 -30.78 -6.31 8.69
CA ASN A 105 -31.96 -5.83 9.42
C ASN A 105 -31.73 -5.66 10.93
N GLN A 106 -30.76 -4.81 11.33
CA GLN A 106 -30.41 -4.57 12.74
C GLN A 106 -29.97 -5.81 13.53
N THR A 107 -29.69 -6.94 12.86
CA THR A 107 -29.24 -8.21 13.48
C THR A 107 -27.86 -8.58 12.94
N ILE A 108 -26.88 -8.78 13.82
CA ILE A 108 -25.59 -9.37 13.49
C ILE A 108 -25.76 -10.89 13.38
N LEU A 109 -25.36 -11.45 12.24
CA LEU A 109 -25.44 -12.88 11.94
C LEU A 109 -24.17 -13.60 12.39
N LEU A 110 -23.01 -13.10 11.98
CA LEU A 110 -21.71 -13.75 12.19
C LEU A 110 -20.59 -12.70 12.29
N ILE A 111 -19.63 -12.95 13.20
CA ILE A 111 -18.31 -12.33 13.17
C ILE A 111 -17.29 -13.41 12.78
N ARG A 112 -16.74 -13.32 11.56
CA ARG A 112 -15.71 -14.25 11.04
C ARG A 112 -14.32 -13.61 11.17
N PRO A 113 -13.50 -14.04 12.15
CA PRO A 113 -12.10 -13.64 12.22
C PRO A 113 -11.27 -14.29 11.11
N LYS A 114 -10.25 -13.58 10.62
CA LYS A 114 -9.28 -14.07 9.62
C LYS A 114 -8.40 -15.19 10.21
N MET A 115 -8.20 -16.26 9.45
CA MET A 115 -7.49 -17.49 9.86
C MET A 115 -6.06 -17.54 9.34
N TYR A 116 -5.79 -16.94 8.18
CA TYR A 116 -4.45 -16.85 7.60
C TYR A 116 -4.09 -15.38 7.38
N LEU A 117 -3.04 -14.91 8.06
CA LEU A 117 -2.61 -13.51 8.08
C LEU A 117 -1.43 -13.27 7.11
N ALA A 118 -1.47 -12.13 6.41
CA ALA A 118 -0.45 -11.70 5.47
C ALA A 118 0.79 -11.15 6.19
N MET A 119 1.96 -11.66 5.81
CA MET A 119 3.21 -11.49 6.57
C MET A 119 4.46 -11.23 5.70
N ASP A 120 4.27 -11.05 4.39
CA ASP A 120 5.33 -10.87 3.42
C ASP A 120 5.31 -9.48 2.75
N GLY A 121 6.46 -9.07 2.20
CA GLY A 121 6.60 -7.80 1.50
C GLY A 121 6.21 -6.60 2.38
N ASN A 122 5.13 -5.89 2.00
CA ASN A 122 4.63 -4.75 2.77
C ASN A 122 3.83 -5.21 4.02
N TYR A 123 3.26 -6.42 4.01
CA TYR A 123 2.37 -6.92 5.06
C TYR A 123 3.10 -7.39 6.32
N ARG A 124 2.40 -7.35 7.46
CA ARG A 124 2.91 -7.69 8.80
C ARG A 124 1.79 -7.94 9.82
N GLU A 125 0.64 -8.46 9.40
CA GLU A 125 -0.60 -8.47 10.19
C GLU A 125 -0.46 -9.09 11.60
N MET A 126 0.40 -10.10 11.79
CA MET A 126 0.69 -10.69 13.11
C MET A 126 1.34 -9.72 14.12
N ARG A 127 1.72 -8.50 13.70
CA ARG A 127 2.13 -7.42 14.61
C ARG A 127 0.95 -6.90 15.44
N TRP A 128 -0.27 -7.06 14.95
CA TRP A 128 -1.49 -6.49 15.55
C TRP A 128 -2.59 -7.52 15.78
N PHE A 129 -2.71 -8.51 14.88
CA PHE A 129 -3.78 -9.49 14.86
C PHE A 129 -3.29 -10.90 15.18
N THR A 130 -4.16 -11.72 15.77
CA THR A 130 -3.94 -13.17 15.92
C THR A 130 -4.78 -13.93 14.89
N PRO A 131 -4.27 -14.99 14.25
CA PRO A 131 -5.07 -15.83 13.37
C PRO A 131 -6.09 -16.64 14.18
N TRP A 132 -7.31 -16.80 13.66
CA TRP A 132 -8.27 -17.76 14.23
C TRP A 132 -7.90 -19.20 13.86
N THR A 133 -7.53 -19.99 14.85
CA THR A 133 -7.01 -21.36 14.68
C THR A 133 -8.06 -22.47 14.82
N LYS A 134 -9.28 -22.14 15.25
CA LYS A 134 -10.35 -23.12 15.52
C LYS A 134 -11.22 -23.31 14.28
N LEU A 135 -10.65 -23.96 13.26
CA LEU A 135 -11.32 -24.23 11.98
C LEU A 135 -12.66 -24.95 12.20
N ARG A 136 -13.70 -24.56 11.47
CA ARG A 136 -15.08 -25.07 11.56
C ARG A 136 -15.67 -25.08 12.99
N HIS A 137 -15.24 -24.14 13.83
CA HIS A 137 -15.79 -23.92 15.16
C HIS A 137 -16.12 -22.45 15.38
N THR A 138 -17.18 -22.22 16.18
CA THR A 138 -17.57 -20.91 16.70
C THR A 138 -17.58 -20.90 18.21
N GLU A 139 -17.37 -19.72 18.77
CA GLU A 139 -17.65 -19.37 20.15
C GLU A 139 -18.74 -18.30 20.21
N GLN A 140 -19.21 -17.98 21.41
CA GLN A 140 -20.14 -16.88 21.63
C GLN A 140 -19.35 -15.61 21.98
N PHE A 141 -19.44 -14.59 21.12
CA PHE A 141 -18.96 -13.24 21.40
C PHE A 141 -20.05 -12.46 22.13
N TYR A 142 -19.68 -11.76 23.20
CA TYR A 142 -20.58 -10.87 23.93
C TYR A 142 -20.56 -9.50 23.24
N LEU A 143 -21.73 -8.99 22.85
CA LEU A 143 -21.82 -7.68 22.21
C LEU A 143 -21.62 -6.57 23.27
N PRO A 144 -20.89 -5.48 22.96
CA PRO A 144 -20.85 -4.28 23.80
C PRO A 144 -22.27 -3.70 23.98
N PRO A 145 -22.60 -3.04 25.11
CA PRO A 145 -23.94 -2.50 25.36
C PRO A 145 -24.50 -1.68 24.20
N LEU A 146 -23.69 -0.75 23.66
CA LEU A 146 -24.00 0.06 22.47
C LEU A 146 -24.56 -0.76 21.28
N ILE A 147 -24.07 -1.99 21.07
CA ILE A 147 -24.55 -2.87 20.00
C ILE A 147 -25.70 -3.78 20.48
N ALA A 148 -25.64 -4.24 21.73
CA ALA A 148 -26.67 -5.08 22.32
C ALA A 148 -28.03 -4.35 22.41
N ASP A 149 -28.02 -3.07 22.75
CA ASP A 149 -29.22 -2.23 22.90
C ASP A 149 -29.91 -1.97 21.54
N ILE A 150 -29.12 -1.81 20.46
CA ILE A 150 -29.61 -1.63 19.08
C ILE A 150 -30.15 -2.93 18.49
N THR A 151 -29.43 -4.04 18.71
CA THR A 151 -29.71 -5.34 18.07
C THR A 151 -30.70 -6.21 18.84
N GLY A 152 -30.89 -5.96 20.14
CA GLY A 152 -31.54 -6.88 21.07
C GLY A 152 -30.74 -8.16 21.34
N GLN A 153 -29.51 -8.28 20.82
CA GLN A 153 -28.67 -9.47 20.93
C GLN A 153 -27.64 -9.30 22.05
N VAL A 154 -27.65 -10.21 23.04
CA VAL A 154 -26.59 -10.25 24.06
C VAL A 154 -25.32 -10.93 23.53
N LYS A 155 -25.47 -11.86 22.58
CA LYS A 155 -24.40 -12.72 22.05
C LYS A 155 -24.58 -13.00 20.56
N VAL A 156 -23.46 -13.20 19.87
CA VAL A 156 -23.41 -13.60 18.44
C VAL A 156 -22.37 -14.69 18.20
N PRO A 157 -22.51 -15.51 17.14
CA PRO A 157 -21.48 -16.42 16.68
C PRO A 157 -20.19 -15.69 16.29
N PHE A 158 -19.05 -16.16 16.78
CA PHE A 158 -17.72 -15.68 16.45
C PHE A 158 -16.81 -16.87 16.09
N GLY A 159 -16.25 -16.89 14.89
CA GLY A 159 -15.36 -17.98 14.45
C GLY A 159 -15.60 -18.39 13.00
N ASP A 160 -15.24 -19.63 12.67
CA ASP A 160 -15.27 -20.16 11.32
C ASP A 160 -16.59 -20.89 11.04
N ALA A 161 -17.47 -20.23 10.29
CA ALA A 161 -18.86 -20.62 10.02
C ALA A 161 -19.35 -20.07 8.68
N VAL A 162 -20.49 -20.58 8.21
CA VAL A 162 -21.15 -20.19 6.96
C VAL A 162 -22.57 -19.68 7.24
N ILE A 163 -23.11 -18.83 6.37
CA ILE A 163 -24.44 -18.23 6.52
C ILE A 163 -25.41 -18.90 5.54
N SER A 164 -26.39 -19.63 6.06
CA SER A 164 -27.47 -20.21 5.26
C SER A 164 -28.63 -19.22 5.18
N THR A 165 -29.04 -18.85 3.98
CA THR A 165 -30.32 -18.18 3.73
C THR A 165 -31.42 -19.24 3.56
N GLY A 166 -32.65 -18.82 3.24
CA GLY A 166 -33.72 -19.74 2.86
C GLY A 166 -33.57 -20.36 1.45
N ASP A 167 -32.51 -20.02 0.71
CA ASP A 167 -32.35 -20.35 -0.71
C ASP A 167 -30.91 -20.53 -1.22
N THR A 168 -29.87 -20.26 -0.42
CA THR A 168 -28.45 -20.47 -0.72
C THR A 168 -27.59 -20.47 0.55
N VAL A 169 -26.27 -20.68 0.41
CA VAL A 169 -25.31 -20.61 1.51
C VAL A 169 -24.08 -19.79 1.10
N PHE A 170 -23.73 -18.81 1.94
CA PHE A 170 -22.56 -17.95 1.81
C PHE A 170 -21.42 -18.39 2.74
N GLY A 171 -20.19 -18.40 2.25
CA GLY A 171 -18.97 -18.63 3.04
C GLY A 171 -17.98 -17.49 2.80
N CYS A 172 -17.22 -17.13 3.83
CA CYS A 172 -16.38 -15.94 3.81
C CYS A 172 -14.89 -16.31 3.90
N GLU A 173 -14.12 -15.84 2.94
CA GLU A 173 -12.66 -15.72 2.96
C GLU A 173 -12.25 -14.27 3.25
N THR A 174 -10.99 -14.03 3.61
CA THR A 174 -10.47 -12.65 3.75
C THR A 174 -9.05 -12.56 3.21
N CYS A 175 -8.89 -11.76 2.14
CA CYS A 175 -7.64 -11.51 1.40
C CYS A 175 -6.78 -12.76 1.17
N GLU A 176 -5.69 -12.88 1.93
CA GLU A 176 -4.64 -13.89 1.82
C GLU A 176 -5.16 -15.33 1.93
N GLU A 177 -6.32 -15.55 2.55
CA GLU A 177 -6.92 -16.88 2.67
C GLU A 177 -7.08 -17.59 1.30
N LEU A 178 -7.40 -16.84 0.24
CA LEU A 178 -7.46 -17.31 -1.17
C LEU A 178 -6.10 -17.79 -1.72
N PHE A 179 -5.01 -17.20 -1.25
CA PHE A 179 -3.65 -17.43 -1.77
C PHE A 179 -2.97 -18.62 -1.07
N THR A 180 -3.52 -19.08 0.06
CA THR A 180 -3.06 -20.28 0.77
C THR A 180 -3.36 -21.56 0.01
N GLY A 181 -2.47 -22.57 0.11
CA GLY A 181 -2.59 -23.84 -0.62
C GLY A 181 -3.75 -24.76 -0.17
N ASN A 182 -4.41 -24.46 0.95
CA ASN A 182 -5.61 -25.14 1.44
C ASN A 182 -6.66 -24.10 1.83
N SER A 183 -7.07 -23.30 0.84
CA SER A 183 -7.94 -22.14 0.99
C SER A 183 -9.32 -22.53 1.53
N PRO A 184 -9.98 -21.70 2.37
CA PRO A 184 -11.29 -22.03 2.95
C PRO A 184 -12.38 -22.35 1.93
N HIS A 185 -12.39 -21.72 0.74
CA HIS A 185 -13.39 -22.00 -0.31
C HIS A 185 -13.38 -23.47 -0.77
N ILE A 186 -12.26 -24.19 -0.63
CA ILE A 186 -12.18 -25.62 -0.98
C ILE A 186 -13.09 -26.42 -0.04
N ALA A 187 -12.91 -26.22 1.27
CA ALA A 187 -13.68 -26.90 2.30
C ALA A 187 -15.15 -26.46 2.29
N MET A 188 -15.41 -25.15 2.20
CA MET A 188 -16.74 -24.57 2.11
C MET A 188 -17.49 -25.07 0.86
N GLY A 189 -16.82 -25.11 -0.29
CA GLY A 189 -17.38 -25.56 -1.56
C GLY A 189 -17.67 -27.06 -1.61
N LEU A 190 -16.95 -27.87 -0.83
CA LEU A 190 -17.27 -29.28 -0.60
C LEU A 190 -18.48 -29.45 0.33
N ASP A 191 -18.61 -28.63 1.38
CA ASP A 191 -19.78 -28.57 2.28
C ASP A 191 -21.00 -27.84 1.69
N GLY A 192 -20.97 -27.54 0.38
CA GLY A 192 -22.13 -27.05 -0.37
C GLY A 192 -22.30 -25.53 -0.46
N VAL A 193 -21.47 -24.73 0.20
CA VAL A 193 -21.47 -23.24 0.07
C VAL A 193 -21.46 -22.84 -1.40
N GLU A 194 -22.44 -22.05 -1.84
CA GLU A 194 -22.64 -21.72 -3.26
C GLU A 194 -21.99 -20.39 -3.64
N ILE A 195 -21.84 -19.47 -2.67
CA ILE A 195 -21.26 -18.13 -2.86
C ILE A 195 -20.11 -17.93 -1.87
N PHE A 196 -18.93 -17.64 -2.38
CA PHE A 196 -17.75 -17.26 -1.59
C PHE A 196 -17.58 -15.74 -1.62
N THR A 197 -17.34 -15.12 -0.47
CA THR A 197 -17.01 -13.69 -0.37
C THR A 197 -15.58 -13.48 0.08
N ASN A 198 -14.87 -12.51 -0.50
CA ASN A 198 -13.53 -12.11 -0.09
C ASN A 198 -13.42 -10.59 -0.07
N GLY A 199 -13.37 -10.02 1.13
CA GLY A 199 -12.92 -8.65 1.34
C GLY A 199 -11.39 -8.61 1.48
N SER A 200 -10.75 -7.69 0.76
CA SER A 200 -9.29 -7.59 0.62
C SER A 200 -8.72 -6.20 0.89
N GLY A 201 -7.47 -6.17 1.38
CA GLY A 201 -6.54 -5.04 1.42
C GLY A 201 -5.36 -5.28 0.47
N SER A 202 -5.64 -5.65 -0.78
CA SER A 202 -4.64 -6.03 -1.78
C SER A 202 -4.09 -4.81 -2.52
N HIS A 203 -2.82 -4.47 -2.23
CA HIS A 203 -2.14 -3.33 -2.83
C HIS A 203 -1.63 -3.62 -4.26
N HIS A 204 -1.53 -2.56 -5.07
CA HIS A 204 -0.94 -2.57 -6.40
C HIS A 204 0.49 -3.12 -6.36
N GLU A 205 0.84 -3.81 -7.43
CA GLU A 205 2.20 -4.19 -7.80
C GLU A 205 2.16 -4.36 -9.33
N LEU A 206 3.15 -3.82 -10.00
CA LEU A 206 3.15 -3.63 -11.44
C LEU A 206 3.00 -4.98 -12.16
N ARG A 207 1.92 -5.14 -12.94
CA ARG A 207 1.50 -6.37 -13.64
C ARG A 207 0.86 -7.47 -12.78
N LYS A 208 0.65 -7.29 -11.46
CA LYS A 208 0.17 -8.37 -10.54
C LYS A 208 -1.25 -8.87 -10.80
N LEU A 209 -2.13 -8.08 -11.44
CA LEU A 209 -3.58 -8.35 -11.52
C LEU A 209 -3.93 -9.74 -12.07
N HIS A 210 -3.17 -10.28 -13.02
CA HIS A 210 -3.39 -11.63 -13.57
C HIS A 210 -3.43 -12.72 -12.48
N ARG A 211 -2.45 -12.73 -11.55
CA ARG A 211 -2.35 -13.73 -10.46
C ARG A 211 -3.60 -13.74 -9.58
N ARG A 212 -4.21 -12.58 -9.32
CA ARG A 212 -5.46 -12.44 -8.57
C ARG A 212 -6.64 -13.04 -9.34
N VAL A 213 -6.77 -12.69 -10.63
CA VAL A 213 -7.83 -13.19 -11.51
C VAL A 213 -7.75 -14.72 -11.64
N ASP A 214 -6.56 -15.26 -11.88
CA ASP A 214 -6.37 -16.67 -12.16
C ASP A 214 -6.58 -17.55 -10.91
N LEU A 215 -6.32 -17.04 -9.70
CA LEU A 215 -6.71 -17.68 -8.45
C LEU A 215 -8.24 -17.72 -8.26
N ILE A 216 -8.94 -16.61 -8.51
CA ILE A 216 -10.42 -16.52 -8.43
C ILE A 216 -11.10 -17.46 -9.46
N ARG A 217 -10.55 -17.53 -10.67
CA ARG A 217 -10.94 -18.52 -11.69
C ARG A 217 -10.70 -19.94 -11.19
N SER A 218 -9.47 -20.27 -10.77
CA SER A 218 -9.09 -21.58 -10.23
C SER A 218 -10.02 -22.05 -9.12
N ALA A 219 -10.36 -21.17 -8.16
CA ALA A 219 -11.27 -21.47 -7.06
C ALA A 219 -12.64 -21.96 -7.58
N THR A 220 -13.28 -21.14 -8.43
CA THR A 220 -14.62 -21.44 -8.95
C THR A 220 -14.63 -22.57 -9.97
N SER A 221 -13.60 -22.73 -10.80
CA SER A 221 -13.45 -23.85 -11.73
C SER A 221 -13.33 -25.21 -11.02
N LYS A 222 -12.71 -25.26 -9.83
CA LYS A 222 -12.43 -26.52 -9.12
C LYS A 222 -13.61 -27.02 -8.29
N VAL A 223 -14.24 -26.16 -7.49
CA VAL A 223 -15.35 -26.56 -6.60
C VAL A 223 -16.74 -26.17 -7.10
N GLY A 224 -16.82 -25.38 -8.18
CA GLY A 224 -18.05 -24.71 -8.61
C GLY A 224 -18.48 -23.62 -7.63
N GLY A 225 -19.38 -22.73 -8.04
CA GLY A 225 -19.88 -21.64 -7.21
C GLY A 225 -19.61 -20.26 -7.77
N VAL A 226 -20.14 -19.26 -7.05
CA VAL A 226 -19.91 -17.84 -7.28
C VAL A 226 -18.77 -17.38 -6.37
N TYR A 227 -17.86 -16.54 -6.85
CA TYR A 227 -16.82 -15.91 -6.02
C TYR A 227 -16.88 -14.40 -6.17
N MET A 228 -17.03 -13.70 -5.06
CA MET A 228 -17.10 -12.25 -4.95
C MET A 228 -15.81 -11.72 -4.34
N TYR A 229 -15.08 -10.87 -5.06
CA TYR A 229 -13.84 -10.24 -4.61
C TYR A 229 -14.02 -8.72 -4.53
N SER A 230 -13.74 -8.15 -3.37
CA SER A 230 -13.90 -6.73 -3.05
C SER A 230 -12.65 -6.19 -2.38
N ASN A 231 -12.19 -4.99 -2.74
CA ASN A 231 -10.85 -4.52 -2.38
C ASN A 231 -10.82 -3.00 -2.22
N LEU A 232 -9.91 -2.48 -1.38
CA LEU A 232 -9.67 -1.03 -1.28
C LEU A 232 -9.22 -0.46 -2.64
N ILE A 233 -9.44 0.84 -2.87
CA ILE A 233 -8.88 1.56 -4.01
C ILE A 233 -8.41 2.94 -3.59
N GLY A 234 -7.18 3.35 -3.94
CA GLY A 234 -6.63 4.64 -3.49
C GLY A 234 -5.46 4.52 -2.52
N CYS A 235 -5.11 5.63 -1.87
CA CYS A 235 -4.00 5.73 -0.92
C CYS A 235 -4.49 5.99 0.52
N ASP A 236 -4.55 4.95 1.35
CA ASP A 236 -5.16 4.99 2.69
C ASP A 236 -4.32 5.65 3.79
N GLY A 237 -3.10 6.10 3.49
CA GLY A 237 -2.19 6.80 4.42
C GLY A 237 -0.75 6.29 4.36
N GLU A 238 -0.54 5.05 3.92
CA GLU A 238 0.79 4.48 3.67
C GLU A 238 1.32 4.79 2.26
N ARG A 239 2.56 4.37 1.96
CA ARG A 239 3.22 4.51 0.65
C ARG A 239 2.59 3.66 -0.48
N VAL A 240 1.67 2.76 -0.13
CA VAL A 240 1.02 1.84 -1.07
C VAL A 240 -0.20 2.49 -1.71
N PHE A 241 -0.66 1.91 -2.82
CA PHE A 241 -1.93 2.23 -3.45
C PHE A 241 -2.71 0.93 -3.62
N TYR A 242 -3.97 0.89 -3.24
CA TYR A 242 -4.83 -0.28 -3.48
C TYR A 242 -5.49 -0.16 -4.84
N ASP A 243 -5.53 -1.24 -5.60
CA ASP A 243 -5.87 -1.21 -7.03
C ASP A 243 -7.28 -1.77 -7.32
N GLY A 244 -8.19 -1.67 -6.35
CA GLY A 244 -9.60 -2.04 -6.49
C GLY A 244 -9.79 -3.35 -7.23
N SER A 245 -10.24 -3.26 -8.48
CA SER A 245 -10.45 -4.42 -9.36
C SER A 245 -11.37 -5.46 -8.70
N CYS A 246 -12.54 -5.00 -8.26
CA CYS A 246 -13.60 -5.88 -7.80
C CYS A 246 -13.95 -6.89 -8.90
N LEU A 247 -14.11 -8.16 -8.54
CA LEU A 247 -14.37 -9.25 -9.49
C LEU A 247 -15.55 -10.07 -8.99
N ILE A 248 -16.40 -10.50 -9.92
CA ILE A 248 -17.39 -11.56 -9.63
C ILE A 248 -17.18 -12.67 -10.66
N ALA A 249 -17.00 -13.90 -10.19
CA ALA A 249 -16.82 -15.09 -11.00
C ALA A 249 -17.90 -16.13 -10.74
N VAL A 250 -18.20 -16.99 -11.73
CA VAL A 250 -19.14 -18.11 -11.64
C VAL A 250 -18.53 -19.31 -12.35
N ASN A 251 -18.32 -20.43 -11.64
CA ASN A 251 -17.83 -21.71 -12.19
C ASN A 251 -16.53 -21.62 -13.05
N GLY A 252 -15.72 -20.57 -12.88
CA GLY A 252 -14.50 -20.29 -13.65
C GLY A 252 -14.57 -19.07 -14.57
N ASP A 253 -15.76 -18.62 -14.96
CA ASP A 253 -15.95 -17.44 -15.80
C ASP A 253 -16.02 -16.16 -14.96
N ILE A 254 -15.33 -15.10 -15.37
CA ILE A 254 -15.51 -13.77 -14.80
C ILE A 254 -16.76 -13.14 -15.44
N VAL A 255 -17.71 -12.67 -14.63
CA VAL A 255 -18.99 -12.06 -15.08
C VAL A 255 -19.13 -10.59 -14.70
N ALA A 256 -18.24 -10.06 -13.86
CA ALA A 256 -18.10 -8.62 -13.61
C ALA A 256 -16.65 -8.26 -13.22
N GLN A 257 -16.19 -7.07 -13.64
CA GLN A 257 -14.88 -6.49 -13.32
C GLN A 257 -15.06 -4.98 -13.06
N GLY A 258 -14.49 -4.50 -11.96
CA GLY A 258 -14.40 -3.06 -11.61
C GLY A 258 -13.10 -2.41 -12.09
N SER A 259 -12.98 -1.11 -11.87
CA SER A 259 -11.80 -0.29 -12.21
C SER A 259 -10.57 -0.69 -11.38
N GLN A 260 -9.40 -0.72 -12.01
CA GLN A 260 -8.12 -0.87 -11.30
C GLN A 260 -7.63 0.47 -10.71
N PHE A 261 -7.88 1.57 -11.43
CA PHE A 261 -7.52 2.92 -11.04
C PHE A 261 -8.68 3.86 -11.32
N THR A 262 -9.11 4.65 -10.33
CA THR A 262 -10.11 5.71 -10.49
C THR A 262 -9.98 6.75 -9.38
N LEU A 263 -10.53 7.94 -9.60
CA LEU A 263 -10.61 9.01 -8.57
C LEU A 263 -11.94 9.01 -7.81
N ARG A 264 -12.76 7.96 -7.96
CA ARG A 264 -14.05 7.81 -7.26
C ARG A 264 -13.83 7.24 -5.86
N GLU A 265 -14.39 7.88 -4.83
CA GLU A 265 -14.32 7.37 -3.44
C GLU A 265 -15.04 6.02 -3.26
N VAL A 266 -16.04 5.76 -4.12
CA VAL A 266 -16.91 4.59 -4.09
C VAL A 266 -17.15 4.11 -5.52
N GLU A 267 -16.86 2.84 -5.79
CA GLU A 267 -17.32 2.14 -6.99
C GLU A 267 -17.96 0.80 -6.60
N VAL A 268 -19.18 0.54 -7.11
CA VAL A 268 -19.92 -0.69 -6.82
C VAL A 268 -20.06 -1.53 -8.08
N THR A 269 -19.40 -2.69 -8.10
CA THR A 269 -19.43 -3.68 -9.19
C THR A 269 -20.48 -4.74 -8.88
N THR A 270 -21.36 -5.06 -9.83
CA THR A 270 -22.53 -5.94 -9.59
C THR A 270 -22.73 -6.96 -10.69
N ALA A 271 -23.15 -8.16 -10.31
CA ALA A 271 -23.61 -9.19 -11.23
C ALA A 271 -24.97 -9.76 -10.80
N THR A 272 -25.77 -10.22 -11.76
CA THR A 272 -26.95 -11.07 -11.49
C THR A 272 -26.62 -12.46 -11.98
N VAL A 273 -26.70 -13.45 -11.09
CA VAL A 273 -26.29 -14.84 -11.34
C VAL A 273 -27.44 -15.78 -11.00
N ASP A 274 -27.51 -16.94 -11.66
CA ASP A 274 -28.47 -17.99 -11.32
C ASP A 274 -27.76 -19.10 -10.52
N LEU A 275 -28.29 -19.42 -9.35
CA LEU A 275 -27.71 -20.48 -8.51
C LEU A 275 -27.99 -21.87 -9.09
N ASP A 276 -28.98 -22.00 -9.98
CA ASP A 276 -29.23 -23.25 -10.69
C ASP A 276 -28.06 -23.61 -11.66
N ASP A 277 -27.28 -22.63 -12.14
CA ASP A 277 -26.04 -22.87 -12.92
C ASP A 277 -24.93 -23.49 -12.05
N VAL A 278 -24.77 -23.01 -10.81
CA VAL A 278 -23.83 -23.58 -9.82
C VAL A 278 -24.21 -25.01 -9.46
N ARG A 279 -25.51 -25.25 -9.24
CA ARG A 279 -26.06 -26.57 -8.90
C ARG A 279 -25.90 -27.56 -10.05
N SER A 280 -26.18 -27.13 -11.28
CA SER A 280 -26.00 -27.92 -12.50
C SER A 280 -24.53 -28.30 -12.71
N PHE A 281 -23.62 -27.32 -12.65
CA PHE A 281 -22.18 -27.55 -12.76
C PHE A 281 -21.69 -28.56 -11.70
N ARG A 282 -21.99 -28.32 -10.42
CA ARG A 282 -21.61 -29.23 -9.33
C ARG A 282 -22.22 -30.63 -9.44
N GLY A 283 -23.44 -30.74 -9.96
CA GLY A 283 -24.13 -32.01 -10.20
C GLY A 283 -23.51 -32.83 -11.34
N SER A 284 -22.91 -32.17 -12.34
CA SER A 284 -22.16 -32.84 -13.41
C SER A 284 -20.83 -33.45 -12.93
N CYS A 285 -20.22 -32.86 -11.88
CA CYS A 285 -18.93 -33.27 -11.36
C CYS A 285 -19.03 -34.38 -10.30
N LEU A 286 -19.33 -35.62 -10.72
CA LEU A 286 -19.50 -36.77 -9.83
C LEU A 286 -18.28 -37.03 -8.90
N SER A 287 -17.06 -36.79 -9.37
CA SER A 287 -15.83 -36.92 -8.57
C SER A 287 -15.75 -35.91 -7.41
N ARG A 288 -16.24 -34.67 -7.61
CA ARG A 288 -16.44 -33.70 -6.53
C ARG A 288 -17.51 -34.20 -5.55
N GLY A 289 -18.59 -34.80 -6.06
CA GLY A 289 -19.64 -35.42 -5.23
C GLY A 289 -19.10 -36.47 -4.26
N MET A 290 -18.15 -37.30 -4.69
CA MET A 290 -17.46 -38.27 -3.81
C MET A 290 -16.67 -37.59 -2.68
N GLN A 291 -16.05 -36.43 -2.93
CA GLN A 291 -15.34 -35.66 -1.91
C GLN A 291 -16.30 -34.94 -0.96
N THR A 292 -17.39 -34.37 -1.47
CA THR A 292 -18.49 -33.79 -0.66
C THR A 292 -19.06 -34.83 0.32
N ALA A 293 -19.25 -36.08 -0.11
CA ALA A 293 -19.76 -37.16 0.75
C ALA A 293 -18.82 -37.55 1.92
N LEU A 294 -17.57 -37.05 1.92
CA LEU A 294 -16.57 -37.27 2.97
C LEU A 294 -16.20 -35.96 3.72
N ALA A 295 -16.82 -34.83 3.37
CA ALA A 295 -16.51 -33.54 3.95
C ALA A 295 -17.14 -33.39 5.35
N ALA A 296 -16.34 -32.99 6.35
CA ALA A 296 -16.87 -32.59 7.65
C ALA A 296 -17.59 -31.22 7.56
N PRO A 297 -18.75 -31.05 8.20
CA PRO A 297 -19.59 -29.87 8.01
C PRO A 297 -19.02 -28.59 8.63
N TYR A 298 -19.45 -27.44 8.13
CA TYR A 298 -19.30 -26.15 8.78
C TYR A 298 -20.45 -25.88 9.78
N PRO A 299 -20.19 -25.13 10.87
CA PRO A 299 -21.26 -24.50 11.64
C PRO A 299 -22.04 -23.54 10.73
N GLN A 300 -23.37 -23.71 10.69
CA GLN A 300 -24.25 -22.89 9.86
C GLN A 300 -25.02 -21.88 10.72
N VAL A 301 -24.98 -20.61 10.33
CA VAL A 301 -25.84 -19.54 10.86
C VAL A 301 -27.01 -19.37 9.91
N SER A 302 -28.20 -19.84 10.29
CA SER A 302 -29.40 -19.74 9.47
C SER A 302 -30.08 -18.37 9.61
N THR A 303 -30.45 -17.76 8.49
CA THR A 303 -31.39 -16.64 8.41
C THR A 303 -32.59 -17.02 7.55
N GLY A 304 -33.81 -16.68 8.01
CA GLY A 304 -35.06 -16.99 7.32
C GLY A 304 -35.34 -16.13 6.07
N VAL A 305 -34.43 -15.25 5.70
CA VAL A 305 -34.53 -14.39 4.51
C VAL A 305 -34.06 -15.17 3.27
N SER A 306 -34.71 -14.93 2.13
CA SER A 306 -34.30 -15.39 0.81
C SER A 306 -33.64 -14.23 0.05
N VAL A 307 -32.49 -14.48 -0.60
CA VAL A 307 -31.72 -13.46 -1.34
C VAL A 307 -31.94 -13.50 -2.85
N SER A 308 -32.32 -14.65 -3.38
CA SER A 308 -32.78 -14.77 -4.77
C SER A 308 -34.16 -14.13 -4.94
N ARG A 309 -34.49 -13.73 -6.16
CA ARG A 309 -35.83 -13.29 -6.53
C ARG A 309 -36.50 -14.38 -7.36
N PRO A 310 -37.75 -14.78 -7.07
CA PRO A 310 -38.42 -15.83 -7.82
C PRO A 310 -38.52 -15.44 -9.31
N SER A 311 -37.80 -16.20 -10.14
CA SER A 311 -37.58 -16.06 -11.59
C SER A 311 -38.36 -14.95 -12.32
N SER A 312 -37.94 -13.69 -12.14
CA SER A 312 -38.52 -12.58 -12.89
C SER A 312 -37.92 -12.54 -14.29
N LEU A 313 -38.74 -12.63 -15.35
CA LEU A 313 -38.34 -12.52 -16.77
C LEU A 313 -37.82 -11.12 -17.16
N SER A 314 -37.48 -10.28 -16.17
CA SER A 314 -37.12 -8.87 -16.27
C SER A 314 -35.67 -8.57 -15.89
N LEU A 315 -34.98 -9.46 -15.17
CA LEU A 315 -33.58 -9.29 -14.78
C LEU A 315 -32.68 -10.12 -15.71
N PRO A 316 -31.74 -9.49 -16.46
CA PRO A 316 -30.79 -10.23 -17.28
C PRO A 316 -29.69 -10.84 -16.40
N ILE A 317 -29.36 -12.10 -16.66
CA ILE A 317 -28.19 -12.78 -16.05
C ILE A 317 -26.91 -12.21 -16.67
N SER A 318 -25.93 -11.88 -15.82
CA SER A 318 -24.60 -11.43 -16.24
C SER A 318 -23.91 -12.51 -17.08
N GLN A 319 -23.38 -12.12 -18.22
CA GLN A 319 -22.68 -13.03 -19.14
C GLN A 319 -21.16 -13.00 -18.85
N PRO A 320 -20.43 -14.09 -19.18
CA PRO A 320 -18.97 -14.09 -19.12
C PRO A 320 -18.34 -12.92 -19.89
N LEU A 321 -17.25 -12.36 -19.35
CA LEU A 321 -16.49 -11.27 -19.96
C LEU A 321 -15.02 -11.61 -20.14
N SER A 322 -14.42 -11.06 -21.21
CA SER A 322 -12.97 -11.06 -21.38
C SER A 322 -12.37 -10.03 -20.43
N VAL A 323 -11.65 -10.50 -19.41
CA VAL A 323 -10.96 -9.65 -18.43
C VAL A 323 -10.05 -8.66 -19.14
N GLN A 324 -10.15 -7.39 -18.77
CA GLN A 324 -9.25 -6.35 -19.27
C GLN A 324 -8.04 -6.26 -18.34
N TYR A 325 -6.84 -6.34 -18.93
CA TYR A 325 -5.57 -6.03 -18.28
C TYR A 325 -5.00 -4.78 -18.92
N LEU A 326 -4.40 -3.91 -18.12
CA LEU A 326 -3.70 -2.72 -18.61
C LEU A 326 -2.28 -3.07 -19.06
N MET A 327 -1.74 -2.32 -20.01
CA MET A 327 -0.31 -2.39 -20.32
C MET A 327 0.52 -1.85 -19.15
N PRO A 328 1.78 -2.27 -18.95
CA PRO A 328 2.61 -1.76 -17.85
C PRO A 328 2.76 -0.23 -17.87
N GLU A 329 2.86 0.36 -19.06
CA GLU A 329 2.92 1.81 -19.24
C GLU A 329 1.60 2.52 -18.90
N GLU A 330 0.46 1.83 -19.06
CA GLU A 330 -0.85 2.31 -18.63
C GLU A 330 -1.01 2.22 -17.11
N GLU A 331 -0.62 1.11 -16.48
CA GLU A 331 -0.56 0.97 -15.01
C GLU A 331 0.31 2.08 -14.40
N ILE A 332 1.51 2.34 -14.96
CA ILE A 332 2.39 3.44 -14.54
C ILE A 332 1.74 4.81 -14.77
N SER A 333 1.00 5.01 -15.87
CA SER A 333 0.35 6.30 -16.14
C SER A 333 -0.82 6.62 -15.19
N LEU A 334 -1.42 5.59 -14.56
CA LEU A 334 -2.65 5.70 -13.77
C LEU A 334 -2.41 5.54 -12.26
N GLY A 335 -1.72 4.50 -11.82
CA GLY A 335 -1.56 4.17 -10.39
C GLY A 335 -0.84 5.25 -9.57
N PRO A 336 0.41 5.60 -9.92
CA PRO A 336 1.11 6.74 -9.34
C PRO A 336 0.36 8.08 -9.49
N ALA A 337 -0.44 8.24 -10.55
CA ALA A 337 -1.21 9.47 -10.77
C ALA A 337 -2.41 9.59 -9.80
N CYS A 338 -3.16 8.51 -9.58
CA CYS A 338 -4.22 8.46 -8.57
C CYS A 338 -3.64 8.59 -7.14
N TRP A 339 -2.48 7.99 -6.88
CA TRP A 339 -1.76 8.12 -5.60
C TRP A 339 -1.33 9.56 -5.30
N LEU A 340 -0.80 10.27 -6.30
CA LEU A 340 -0.47 11.71 -6.19
C LEU A 340 -1.73 12.55 -5.91
N TRP A 341 -2.88 12.24 -6.52
CA TRP A 341 -4.14 12.94 -6.24
C TRP A 341 -4.59 12.75 -4.79
N ASP A 342 -4.57 11.51 -4.28
CA ASP A 342 -4.94 11.20 -2.91
C ASP A 342 -4.00 11.87 -1.90
N TYR A 343 -2.68 11.79 -2.09
CA TYR A 343 -1.73 12.48 -1.23
C TYR A 343 -1.94 14.00 -1.23
N LEU A 344 -2.19 14.60 -2.39
CA LEU A 344 -2.38 16.04 -2.50
C LEU A 344 -3.64 16.52 -1.78
N ARG A 345 -4.79 15.87 -1.99
CA ARG A 345 -6.05 16.27 -1.36
C ARG A 345 -6.09 15.95 0.14
N ARG A 346 -5.52 14.81 0.57
CA ARG A 346 -5.51 14.37 1.98
C ARG A 346 -4.51 15.14 2.84
N SER A 347 -3.39 15.63 2.26
CA SER A 347 -2.41 16.46 2.99
C SER A 347 -2.82 17.92 3.16
N GLY A 348 -3.83 18.41 2.44
CA GLY A 348 -4.23 19.83 2.45
C GLY A 348 -3.17 20.79 1.90
N LEU A 349 -2.13 20.28 1.24
CA LEU A 349 -1.06 21.08 0.62
C LEU A 349 -1.48 21.55 -0.77
N ARG A 350 -0.87 22.63 -1.27
CA ARG A 350 -1.45 23.40 -2.39
C ARG A 350 -1.02 22.97 -3.79
N GLY A 351 -0.12 22.00 -3.89
CA GLY A 351 0.39 21.48 -5.14
C GLY A 351 1.76 20.81 -4.98
N PHE A 352 2.45 20.63 -6.09
CA PHE A 352 3.76 19.99 -6.17
C PHE A 352 4.87 20.96 -6.60
N PHE A 353 6.08 20.70 -6.11
CA PHE A 353 7.33 21.27 -6.59
C PHE A 353 8.27 20.16 -7.05
N LEU A 354 8.75 20.21 -8.29
CA LEU A 354 9.67 19.23 -8.85
C LEU A 354 10.98 19.89 -9.34
N PRO A 355 12.14 19.47 -8.81
CA PRO A 355 13.43 19.61 -9.48
C PRO A 355 13.40 18.90 -10.85
N LEU A 356 13.23 19.66 -11.93
CA LEU A 356 13.13 19.13 -13.29
C LEU A 356 14.47 19.31 -13.99
N SER A 357 15.16 18.20 -14.31
CA SER A 357 16.54 18.20 -14.84
C SER A 357 16.65 18.12 -16.36
N GLY A 358 15.55 17.86 -17.09
CA GLY A 358 15.60 17.59 -18.52
C GLY A 358 16.19 16.20 -18.88
N GLY A 359 16.33 15.33 -17.87
CA GLY A 359 16.59 13.89 -18.00
C GLY A 359 15.32 13.04 -17.85
N LEU A 360 15.44 11.73 -18.08
CA LEU A 360 14.31 10.79 -18.19
C LEU A 360 13.41 10.74 -16.94
N ASP A 361 14.00 10.73 -15.76
CA ASP A 361 13.31 10.36 -14.52
C ASP A 361 12.47 11.52 -13.98
N SER A 362 13.05 12.73 -13.94
CA SER A 362 12.29 13.94 -13.59
C SER A 362 11.25 14.28 -14.68
N ALA A 363 11.52 13.95 -15.94
CA ALA A 363 10.50 13.99 -16.99
C ALA A 363 9.35 13.00 -16.74
N SER A 364 9.66 11.77 -16.29
CA SER A 364 8.66 10.77 -15.93
C SER A 364 7.75 11.27 -14.81
N VAL A 365 8.31 11.81 -13.72
CA VAL A 365 7.54 12.40 -12.62
C VAL A 365 6.64 13.55 -13.10
N ALA A 366 7.16 14.42 -13.97
CA ALA A 366 6.36 15.50 -14.55
C ALA A 366 5.19 14.97 -15.39
N CYS A 367 5.38 13.90 -16.16
CA CYS A 367 4.31 13.24 -16.92
C CYS A 367 3.27 12.54 -16.02
N LEU A 368 3.65 12.05 -14.84
CA LEU A 368 2.70 11.50 -13.86
C LEU A 368 1.81 12.59 -13.25
N VAL A 369 2.37 13.75 -12.89
CA VAL A 369 1.56 14.91 -12.45
C VAL A 369 0.67 15.41 -13.60
N GLY A 370 1.15 15.37 -14.85
CA GLY A 370 0.34 15.65 -16.04
C GLY A 370 -0.83 14.67 -16.23
N SER A 371 -0.61 13.38 -15.98
CA SER A 371 -1.64 12.34 -16.02
C SER A 371 -2.67 12.53 -14.89
N MET A 372 -2.22 12.81 -13.66
CA MET A 372 -3.10 13.18 -12.55
C MET A 372 -3.98 14.39 -12.88
N CYS A 373 -3.40 15.47 -13.43
CA CYS A 373 -4.15 16.65 -13.86
C CYS A 373 -5.15 16.35 -15.00
N THR A 374 -4.99 15.22 -15.69
CA THR A 374 -5.94 14.74 -16.71
C THR A 374 -7.10 14.01 -16.05
N LEU A 375 -6.79 13.00 -15.23
CA LEU A 375 -7.80 12.21 -14.50
C LEU A 375 -8.73 13.09 -13.66
N VAL A 376 -8.20 14.15 -13.03
CA VAL A 376 -8.99 15.13 -12.27
C VAL A 376 -9.96 15.90 -13.18
N VAL A 377 -9.50 16.42 -14.32
CA VAL A 377 -10.34 17.20 -15.25
C VAL A 377 -11.37 16.31 -15.95
N ASP A 378 -10.98 15.10 -16.34
CA ASP A 378 -11.86 14.14 -17.01
C ASP A 378 -12.93 13.62 -16.04
N ALA A 379 -12.58 13.29 -14.79
CA ALA A 379 -13.56 12.94 -13.76
C ALA A 379 -14.55 14.09 -13.49
N ILE A 380 -14.09 15.34 -13.44
CA ILE A 380 -14.97 16.52 -13.32
C ILE A 380 -15.90 16.65 -14.53
N ALA A 381 -15.40 16.36 -15.75
CA ALA A 381 -16.21 16.36 -16.98
C ALA A 381 -17.23 15.21 -17.04
N GLU A 382 -16.93 14.05 -16.43
CA GLU A 382 -17.87 12.95 -16.19
C GLU A 382 -18.94 13.27 -15.12
N GLY A 383 -18.81 14.40 -14.41
CA GLY A 383 -19.74 14.81 -13.34
C GLY A 383 -19.37 14.31 -11.94
N CYS A 384 -18.11 13.92 -11.71
CA CYS A 384 -17.63 13.42 -10.43
C CYS A 384 -17.57 14.53 -9.36
N GLY A 385 -18.67 14.70 -8.62
CA GLY A 385 -18.93 15.86 -7.76
C GLY A 385 -17.93 16.06 -6.62
N HIS A 386 -17.42 15.00 -5.99
CA HIS A 386 -16.42 15.14 -4.92
C HIS A 386 -15.06 15.58 -5.48
N VAL A 387 -14.59 15.06 -6.61
CA VAL A 387 -13.35 15.52 -7.26
C VAL A 387 -13.42 17.02 -7.59
N ALA A 388 -14.60 17.50 -8.02
CA ALA A 388 -14.83 18.92 -8.23
C ALA A 388 -14.78 19.74 -6.92
N ASN A 389 -15.24 19.18 -5.80
CA ASN A 389 -15.22 19.83 -4.49
C ASN A 389 -13.83 19.82 -3.84
N ASP A 390 -13.13 18.69 -3.87
CA ASP A 390 -11.74 18.55 -3.45
C ASP A 390 -10.85 19.56 -4.19
N LEU A 391 -11.03 19.69 -5.52
CA LEU A 391 -10.30 20.68 -6.31
C LEU A 391 -10.68 22.14 -5.97
N ARG A 392 -11.95 22.43 -5.63
CA ARG A 392 -12.35 23.76 -5.14
C ARG A 392 -11.65 24.09 -3.83
N GLN A 393 -11.64 23.16 -2.87
CA GLN A 393 -10.98 23.32 -1.57
C GLN A 393 -9.48 23.55 -1.74
N LEU A 394 -8.80 22.67 -2.50
CA LEU A 394 -7.37 22.75 -2.83
C LEU A 394 -6.96 24.11 -3.41
N LEU A 395 -7.74 24.64 -4.35
CA LEU A 395 -7.46 25.93 -4.98
C LEU A 395 -7.87 27.14 -4.11
N GLY A 396 -8.70 26.93 -3.09
CA GLY A 396 -9.30 27.98 -2.25
C GLY A 396 -10.47 28.71 -2.92
N ARG A 397 -11.19 28.06 -3.84
CA ARG A 397 -12.23 28.65 -4.69
C ARG A 397 -13.64 28.39 -4.16
N LYS A 398 -14.54 29.36 -4.32
CA LYS A 398 -15.97 29.17 -4.03
C LYS A 398 -16.67 28.41 -5.15
N GLU A 399 -17.82 27.80 -4.83
CA GLU A 399 -18.59 26.96 -5.78
C GLU A 399 -18.91 27.66 -7.12
N LYS A 400 -19.21 28.98 -7.05
CA LYS A 400 -19.56 29.84 -8.19
C LYS A 400 -18.35 30.23 -9.07
N GLU A 401 -17.13 29.90 -8.66
CA GLU A 401 -15.91 30.16 -9.42
C GLU A 401 -15.60 28.96 -10.34
N GLY A 402 -15.23 29.25 -11.58
CA GLY A 402 -14.93 28.19 -12.55
C GLY A 402 -13.70 27.36 -12.17
N LEU A 403 -13.82 26.04 -12.33
CA LEU A 403 -12.68 25.11 -12.27
C LEU A 403 -11.89 25.12 -13.60
N PRO A 404 -10.59 24.75 -13.59
CA PRO A 404 -9.80 24.61 -14.81
C PRO A 404 -10.42 23.58 -15.76
N LYS A 405 -10.48 23.89 -17.05
CA LYS A 405 -11.12 23.06 -18.10
C LYS A 405 -10.15 22.20 -18.90
N SER A 406 -8.85 22.27 -18.59
CA SER A 406 -7.82 21.44 -19.23
C SER A 406 -6.77 21.03 -18.20
N ALA A 407 -6.12 19.89 -18.44
CA ALA A 407 -5.02 19.41 -17.61
C ALA A 407 -3.87 20.43 -17.51
N LYS A 408 -3.65 21.26 -18.55
CA LYS A 408 -2.63 22.32 -18.53
C LYS A 408 -3.01 23.48 -17.62
N ASP A 409 -4.27 23.91 -17.64
CA ASP A 409 -4.77 24.97 -16.76
C ASP A 409 -4.72 24.55 -15.29
N LEU A 410 -4.98 23.26 -15.02
CA LEU A 410 -4.82 22.68 -13.69
C LEU A 410 -3.35 22.61 -13.29
N ALA A 411 -2.48 22.00 -14.11
CA ALA A 411 -1.04 21.91 -13.84
C ALA A 411 -0.41 23.28 -13.57
N LYS A 412 -0.81 24.34 -14.28
CA LYS A 412 -0.32 25.70 -14.05
C LYS A 412 -0.58 26.22 -12.62
N LEU A 413 -1.69 25.78 -12.01
CA LEU A 413 -2.14 26.21 -10.68
C LEU A 413 -1.55 25.37 -9.53
N ILE A 414 -1.31 24.08 -9.76
CA ILE A 414 -0.91 23.12 -8.71
C ILE A 414 0.44 22.44 -8.95
N PHE A 415 1.19 22.80 -9.99
CA PHE A 415 2.48 22.18 -10.29
C PHE A 415 3.52 23.22 -10.70
N THR A 416 4.59 23.33 -9.88
CA THR A 416 5.79 24.09 -10.21
C THR A 416 6.92 23.13 -10.59
N THR A 417 7.64 23.44 -11.66
CA THR A 417 8.88 22.76 -12.05
C THR A 417 10.05 23.74 -11.99
N CYS A 418 11.23 23.28 -11.54
CA CYS A 418 12.41 24.14 -11.39
C CYS A 418 13.67 23.48 -11.96
N TYR A 419 14.29 24.14 -12.94
CA TYR A 419 15.61 23.79 -13.46
C TYR A 419 16.69 24.54 -12.66
N MET A 420 17.56 23.80 -11.97
CA MET A 420 18.57 24.34 -11.06
C MET A 420 19.98 24.10 -11.60
N LYS A 421 20.48 25.09 -12.35
CA LYS A 421 21.66 24.98 -13.21
C LYS A 421 22.96 25.43 -12.55
N THR A 422 24.05 25.01 -13.14
CA THR A 422 25.42 25.34 -12.76
C THR A 422 26.24 25.73 -13.99
N VAL A 423 27.47 26.21 -13.78
CA VAL A 423 28.47 26.40 -14.85
C VAL A 423 28.77 25.14 -15.67
N ASN A 424 28.47 23.94 -15.15
CA ASN A 424 28.67 22.66 -15.82
C ASN A 424 27.45 22.20 -16.66
N SER A 425 26.29 22.84 -16.48
CA SER A 425 25.02 22.40 -17.06
C SER A 425 24.84 22.87 -18.52
N SER A 426 24.35 21.99 -19.40
CA SER A 426 24.18 22.32 -20.81
C SER A 426 22.97 23.23 -21.08
N SER A 427 22.95 23.88 -22.25
CA SER A 427 21.79 24.65 -22.71
C SER A 427 20.65 23.73 -23.14
N GLU A 428 20.99 22.50 -23.47
CA GLU A 428 20.17 21.44 -24.01
C GLU A 428 19.32 20.80 -22.90
N THR A 429 19.90 20.49 -21.73
CA THR A 429 19.14 20.08 -20.52
C THR A 429 18.14 21.16 -20.09
N GLU A 430 18.57 22.43 -20.04
CA GLU A 430 17.70 23.57 -19.73
C GLU A 430 16.52 23.67 -20.72
N THR A 431 16.82 23.55 -22.02
CA THR A 431 15.83 23.63 -23.09
C THR A 431 14.83 22.46 -23.02
N ARG A 432 15.28 21.23 -22.77
CA ARG A 432 14.40 20.05 -22.62
C ARG A 432 13.47 20.22 -21.42
N ALA A 433 14.00 20.66 -20.28
CA ALA A 433 13.21 20.93 -19.08
C ALA A 433 12.13 22.00 -19.32
N ALA A 434 12.50 23.15 -19.87
CA ALA A 434 11.58 24.26 -20.12
C ALA A 434 10.48 23.92 -21.13
N ARG A 435 10.80 23.16 -22.18
CA ARG A 435 9.81 22.72 -23.19
C ARG A 435 8.84 21.70 -22.61
N LEU A 436 9.31 20.64 -21.94
CA LEU A 436 8.44 19.64 -21.32
C LEU A 436 7.52 20.29 -20.26
N ALA A 437 8.05 21.23 -19.47
CA ALA A 437 7.27 22.00 -18.51
C ALA A 437 6.11 22.79 -19.17
N ALA A 438 6.33 23.36 -20.36
CA ALA A 438 5.31 24.05 -21.15
C ALA A 438 4.35 23.08 -21.90
N GLU A 439 4.83 21.90 -22.29
CA GLU A 439 3.98 20.84 -22.85
C GLU A 439 2.99 20.31 -21.80
N ILE A 440 3.43 20.14 -20.55
CA ILE A 440 2.56 19.76 -19.43
C ILE A 440 1.70 20.93 -18.95
N GLY A 441 2.23 22.16 -18.99
CA GLY A 441 1.57 23.39 -18.53
C GLY A 441 1.95 23.83 -17.12
N SER A 442 2.95 23.21 -16.50
CA SER A 442 3.45 23.59 -15.16
C SER A 442 4.00 25.02 -15.13
N SER A 443 3.97 25.65 -13.96
CA SER A 443 4.68 26.91 -13.73
C SER A 443 6.19 26.64 -13.65
N HIS A 444 6.97 27.09 -14.63
CA HIS A 444 8.40 26.77 -14.74
C HIS A 444 9.32 27.88 -14.22
N ILE A 445 10.39 27.49 -13.54
CA ILE A 445 11.47 28.35 -13.03
C ILE A 445 12.81 27.82 -13.56
N SER A 446 13.71 28.70 -13.99
CA SER A 446 15.13 28.38 -14.17
C SER A 446 15.99 29.30 -13.31
N VAL A 447 16.98 28.75 -12.61
CA VAL A 447 17.82 29.45 -11.64
C VAL A 447 19.23 28.84 -11.60
N SER A 448 20.26 29.67 -11.43
CA SER A 448 21.63 29.23 -11.17
C SER A 448 21.85 29.05 -9.67
N ILE A 449 22.51 27.96 -9.27
CA ILE A 449 22.95 27.70 -7.89
C ILE A 449 24.42 28.04 -7.66
N ASP A 450 25.13 28.55 -8.66
CA ASP A 450 26.59 28.71 -8.65
C ASP A 450 27.07 29.62 -7.51
N ASN A 451 26.28 30.64 -7.15
CA ASN A 451 26.56 31.50 -5.99
C ASN A 451 26.48 30.74 -4.66
N MET A 452 25.52 29.82 -4.50
CA MET A 452 25.37 28.98 -3.29
C MET A 452 26.51 27.97 -3.18
N VAL A 453 26.84 27.31 -4.30
CA VAL A 453 27.94 26.35 -4.41
C VAL A 453 29.28 27.04 -4.14
N SER A 454 29.54 28.19 -4.77
CA SER A 454 30.78 28.95 -4.59
C SER A 454 30.95 29.46 -3.16
N ALA A 455 29.88 29.93 -2.51
CA ALA A 455 29.93 30.36 -1.11
C ALA A 455 30.22 29.18 -0.15
N ALA A 456 29.59 28.02 -0.37
CA ALA A 456 29.82 26.82 0.43
C ALA A 456 31.27 26.31 0.26
N VAL A 457 31.77 26.20 -0.98
CA VAL A 457 33.14 25.78 -1.27
C VAL A 457 34.15 26.79 -0.70
N ALA A 458 33.98 28.09 -0.93
CA ALA A 458 34.90 29.12 -0.41
C ALA A 458 34.99 29.12 1.12
N THR A 459 33.87 28.86 1.82
CA THR A 459 33.86 28.72 3.29
C THR A 459 34.72 27.54 3.74
N VAL A 460 34.54 26.37 3.12
CA VAL A 460 35.34 25.16 3.42
C VAL A 460 36.80 25.36 3.05
N SER A 461 37.11 25.90 1.87
CA SER A 461 38.49 26.16 1.44
C SER A 461 39.24 27.12 2.35
N THR A 462 38.56 28.16 2.84
CA THR A 462 39.14 29.12 3.80
C THR A 462 39.50 28.45 5.12
N GLN A 463 38.61 27.58 5.63
CA GLN A 463 38.82 26.88 6.90
C GLN A 463 39.89 25.78 6.80
N LEU A 464 39.92 25.02 5.70
CA LEU A 464 40.88 23.94 5.47
C LEU A 464 42.23 24.43 4.89
N LYS A 465 42.30 25.66 4.39
CA LYS A 465 43.45 26.24 3.64
C LYS A 465 43.84 25.44 2.39
N ALA A 466 42.87 24.73 1.81
CA ALA A 466 43.04 23.89 0.63
C ALA A 466 41.87 24.13 -0.34
N ASN A 467 42.15 24.19 -1.64
CA ASN A 467 41.12 24.38 -2.67
C ASN A 467 40.83 23.05 -3.35
N PRO A 468 39.67 22.40 -3.09
CA PRO A 468 39.31 21.15 -3.76
C PRO A 468 39.09 21.38 -5.26
N LYS A 469 39.45 20.40 -6.08
CA LYS A 469 39.31 20.45 -7.54
C LYS A 469 38.49 19.27 -8.07
N PHE A 470 37.86 19.47 -9.22
CA PHE A 470 37.32 18.36 -10.01
C PHE A 470 38.47 17.49 -10.55
N LYS A 471 38.17 16.22 -10.81
CA LYS A 471 39.07 15.19 -11.36
C LYS A 471 39.65 15.63 -12.72
N VAL A 472 38.81 16.21 -13.58
CA VAL A 472 39.21 16.85 -14.85
C VAL A 472 40.15 18.07 -14.70
N HIS A 473 40.41 18.53 -13.47
CA HIS A 473 41.34 19.60 -13.13
C HIS A 473 42.47 19.12 -12.19
N GLY A 474 42.69 17.80 -12.11
CA GLY A 474 43.74 17.18 -11.31
C GLY A 474 43.43 17.08 -9.81
N GLY A 475 42.16 17.15 -9.41
CA GLY A 475 41.72 16.83 -8.05
C GLY A 475 41.62 15.31 -7.81
N THR A 476 41.67 14.91 -6.54
CA THR A 476 41.42 13.53 -6.13
C THR A 476 39.95 13.15 -6.25
N SER A 477 39.65 11.85 -6.32
CA SER A 477 38.27 11.34 -6.30
C SER A 477 37.47 11.74 -5.05
N MET A 478 38.13 12.15 -3.96
CA MET A 478 37.46 12.66 -2.76
C MET A 478 37.01 14.12 -2.95
N GLU A 479 37.88 14.98 -3.49
CA GLU A 479 37.55 16.38 -3.80
C GLU A 479 36.45 16.47 -4.85
N ASP A 480 36.59 15.69 -5.92
CA ASP A 480 35.64 15.67 -7.03
C ASP A 480 34.25 15.23 -6.57
N MET A 481 34.17 14.09 -5.88
CA MET A 481 32.95 13.60 -5.25
C MET A 481 32.37 14.65 -4.28
N ALA A 482 33.18 15.35 -3.50
CA ALA A 482 32.70 16.43 -2.62
C ALA A 482 32.10 17.61 -3.41
N LEU A 483 32.71 18.00 -4.53
CA LEU A 483 32.23 19.07 -5.42
C LEU A 483 30.94 18.68 -6.16
N GLN A 484 30.79 17.42 -6.59
CA GLN A 484 29.53 16.91 -7.12
C GLN A 484 28.43 16.92 -6.04
N ASN A 485 28.73 16.36 -4.87
CA ASN A 485 27.79 16.29 -3.74
C ASN A 485 27.30 17.67 -3.27
N VAL A 486 28.16 18.70 -3.20
CA VAL A 486 27.73 20.04 -2.73
C VAL A 486 26.80 20.75 -3.72
N GLN A 487 26.95 20.51 -5.03
CA GLN A 487 25.97 20.96 -6.02
C GLN A 487 24.62 20.26 -5.80
N ALA A 488 24.63 18.93 -5.68
CA ALA A 488 23.43 18.11 -5.50
C ALA A 488 22.64 18.51 -4.24
N ARG A 489 23.30 18.71 -3.09
CA ARG A 489 22.64 19.15 -1.84
C ARG A 489 22.11 20.58 -1.90
N ASN A 490 22.79 21.51 -2.58
CA ASN A 490 22.27 22.87 -2.76
C ASN A 490 20.97 22.91 -3.59
N ARG A 491 20.79 21.99 -4.56
CA ARG A 491 19.51 21.83 -5.26
C ARG A 491 18.36 21.42 -4.32
N MET A 492 18.62 20.51 -3.36
CA MET A 492 17.62 20.11 -2.36
C MET A 492 17.23 21.27 -1.44
N VAL A 493 18.22 22.00 -0.91
CA VAL A 493 17.98 23.18 -0.05
C VAL A 493 17.14 24.24 -0.78
N LEU A 494 17.46 24.51 -2.05
CA LEU A 494 16.73 25.48 -2.85
C LEU A 494 15.32 24.98 -3.24
N ALA A 495 15.14 23.69 -3.49
CA ALA A 495 13.84 23.09 -3.77
C ALA A 495 12.85 23.26 -2.62
N TYR A 496 13.27 22.93 -1.39
CA TYR A 496 12.44 23.13 -0.19
C TYR A 496 12.14 24.61 0.08
N LEU A 497 13.12 25.50 -0.12
CA LEU A 497 12.92 26.94 0.04
C LEU A 497 11.87 27.48 -0.95
N PHE A 498 11.89 27.05 -2.21
CA PHE A 498 10.83 27.38 -3.17
C PHE A 498 9.48 26.75 -2.81
N ALA A 499 9.45 25.47 -2.42
CA ALA A 499 8.20 24.78 -2.08
C ALA A 499 7.44 25.44 -0.92
N GLN A 500 8.17 26.04 0.03
CA GLN A 500 7.59 26.83 1.13
C GLN A 500 7.24 28.27 0.71
N LEU A 501 8.11 28.97 -0.01
CA LEU A 501 7.95 30.41 -0.28
C LEU A 501 7.14 30.75 -1.54
N LEU A 502 6.96 29.83 -2.50
CA LEU A 502 6.24 30.13 -3.73
C LEU A 502 4.76 30.47 -3.50
N PRO A 503 3.96 29.70 -2.73
CA PRO A 503 2.57 30.07 -2.43
C PRO A 503 2.51 31.43 -1.72
N TRP A 504 3.38 31.67 -0.74
CA TRP A 504 3.48 32.96 -0.05
C TRP A 504 3.74 34.13 -1.02
N SER A 505 4.69 33.98 -1.96
CA SER A 505 5.04 35.00 -2.95
C SER A 505 3.90 35.32 -3.93
N GLN A 506 2.96 34.39 -4.08
CA GLN A 506 1.76 34.51 -4.92
C GLN A 506 0.54 35.02 -4.13
N GLY A 507 0.70 35.36 -2.85
CA GLY A 507 -0.39 35.81 -1.98
C GLY A 507 -1.29 34.67 -1.46
N HIS A 508 -0.78 33.45 -1.45
CA HIS A 508 -1.50 32.24 -1.04
C HIS A 508 -0.96 31.65 0.28
N ARG A 509 -1.76 30.76 0.89
CA ARG A 509 -1.39 29.98 2.09
C ARG A 509 -1.09 28.52 1.71
N GLY A 510 -0.43 27.80 2.62
CA GLY A 510 0.00 26.41 2.42
C GLY A 510 1.34 26.31 1.70
N ASN A 511 1.93 25.11 1.69
CA ASN A 511 3.19 24.79 1.00
C ASN A 511 2.92 23.90 -0.22
N LEU A 512 3.96 23.63 -1.01
CA LEU A 512 3.99 22.60 -2.04
C LEU A 512 4.68 21.33 -1.52
N LEU A 513 4.24 20.16 -1.96
CA LEU A 513 4.95 18.88 -1.78
C LEU A 513 6.16 18.81 -2.71
N VAL A 514 7.36 18.59 -2.17
CA VAL A 514 8.57 18.33 -2.96
C VAL A 514 8.53 16.91 -3.48
N LEU A 515 8.67 16.74 -4.80
CA LEU A 515 8.74 15.44 -5.47
C LEU A 515 10.19 15.06 -5.78
N SER A 516 10.58 13.84 -5.40
CA SER A 516 11.82 13.22 -5.86
C SER A 516 11.65 12.56 -7.23
N SER A 517 12.78 12.22 -7.86
CA SER A 517 12.85 11.48 -9.12
C SER A 517 13.94 10.40 -9.16
N ALA A 518 14.38 9.88 -8.01
CA ALA A 518 15.22 8.68 -7.97
C ALA A 518 14.39 7.43 -8.31
N ASN A 519 14.88 6.54 -9.18
CA ASN A 519 14.19 5.28 -9.53
C ASN A 519 14.59 4.11 -8.61
N VAL A 520 13.98 2.93 -8.82
CA VAL A 520 14.20 1.74 -7.98
C VAL A 520 15.61 1.15 -8.11
N ASP A 521 16.22 1.22 -9.30
CA ASP A 521 17.52 0.63 -9.60
C ASP A 521 18.67 1.48 -9.03
N GLU A 522 18.59 2.80 -9.16
CA GLU A 522 19.44 3.77 -8.47
C GLU A 522 19.35 3.63 -6.95
N SER A 523 18.13 3.46 -6.42
CA SER A 523 17.89 3.27 -4.99
C SER A 523 18.49 1.95 -4.48
N LEU A 524 18.44 0.87 -5.27
CA LEU A 524 19.05 -0.42 -4.96
C LEU A 524 20.59 -0.36 -5.00
N ARG A 525 21.15 0.27 -6.04
CA ARG A 525 22.60 0.48 -6.23
C ARG A 525 23.18 1.54 -5.30
N GLY A 526 22.32 2.38 -4.74
CA GLY A 526 22.65 3.57 -3.97
C GLY A 526 23.39 4.65 -4.78
N TYR A 527 23.08 4.76 -6.07
CA TYR A 527 23.68 5.74 -7.00
C TYR A 527 22.93 7.08 -6.90
N LEU A 528 23.13 7.77 -5.77
CA LEU A 528 22.51 9.04 -5.41
C LEU A 528 23.30 9.74 -4.30
N THR A 529 23.24 11.08 -4.20
CA THR A 529 23.86 11.79 -3.07
C THR A 529 22.93 11.72 -1.86
N LYS A 530 23.43 11.24 -0.71
CA LYS A 530 22.64 11.29 0.53
C LYS A 530 22.33 12.77 0.86
N TYR A 531 21.04 13.09 0.90
CA TYR A 531 20.43 14.41 1.06
C TYR A 531 20.55 15.40 -0.13
N ASP A 532 20.57 14.90 -1.38
CA ASP A 532 20.18 15.69 -2.56
C ASP A 532 18.67 15.55 -2.88
N CYS A 533 18.24 15.86 -4.11
CA CYS A 533 16.84 15.73 -4.54
C CYS A 533 16.33 14.27 -4.65
N SER A 534 17.17 13.26 -4.37
CA SER A 534 16.70 11.91 -4.00
C SER A 534 15.94 11.92 -2.66
N SER A 535 16.21 12.89 -1.79
CA SER A 535 15.41 13.22 -0.60
C SER A 535 14.38 14.31 -0.95
N ALA A 536 13.11 14.04 -0.63
CA ALA A 536 11.95 14.89 -0.89
C ALA A 536 10.81 14.51 0.06
N ASP A 537 9.59 14.99 -0.17
CA ASP A 537 8.42 14.58 0.64
C ASP A 537 7.83 13.25 0.12
N LEU A 538 7.76 13.09 -1.20
CA LEU A 538 7.23 11.90 -1.88
C LEU A 538 8.08 11.52 -3.09
N ASN A 539 8.05 10.24 -3.48
CA ASN A 539 8.64 9.77 -4.74
C ASN A 539 7.69 8.84 -5.52
N PRO A 540 7.00 9.33 -6.58
CA PRO A 540 6.07 8.52 -7.35
C PRO A 540 6.73 7.52 -8.32
N ILE A 541 8.06 7.53 -8.48
CA ILE A 541 8.80 6.59 -9.35
C ILE A 541 9.85 5.73 -8.62
N GLY A 542 10.07 5.92 -7.32
CA GLY A 542 11.08 5.19 -6.54
C GLY A 542 10.82 3.69 -6.38
N GLY A 543 9.65 3.21 -6.83
CA GLY A 543 9.33 1.79 -6.96
C GLY A 543 9.32 1.27 -8.40
N ILE A 544 9.77 2.03 -9.41
CA ILE A 544 9.68 1.68 -10.84
C ILE A 544 11.09 1.52 -11.45
N SER A 545 11.28 0.54 -12.34
CA SER A 545 12.55 0.29 -13.04
C SER A 545 12.88 1.35 -14.09
N LYS A 546 14.17 1.66 -14.29
CA LYS A 546 14.64 2.61 -15.33
C LYS A 546 14.22 2.14 -16.72
N THR A 547 14.16 0.82 -16.94
CA THR A 547 13.64 0.20 -18.16
C THR A 547 12.18 0.52 -18.41
N ASP A 548 11.33 0.44 -17.38
CA ASP A 548 9.91 0.75 -17.50
C ASP A 548 9.65 2.26 -17.60
N LEU A 549 10.42 3.10 -16.89
CA LEU A 549 10.38 4.55 -17.09
C LEU A 549 10.74 4.93 -18.55
N ARG A 550 11.72 4.25 -19.16
CA ARG A 550 12.08 4.44 -20.57
C ARG A 550 10.99 3.97 -21.53
N SER A 551 10.15 3.00 -21.16
CA SER A 551 8.98 2.58 -21.95
C SER A 551 7.77 3.49 -21.74
N PHE A 552 7.47 3.86 -20.49
CA PHE A 552 6.45 4.86 -20.13
C PHE A 552 6.68 6.20 -20.83
N CYS A 553 7.92 6.71 -20.88
CA CYS A 553 8.20 7.93 -21.64
C CYS A 553 8.01 7.78 -23.16
N LYS A 554 8.17 6.57 -23.74
CA LYS A 554 7.80 6.33 -25.17
C LYS A 554 6.28 6.34 -25.34
N PHE A 555 5.55 5.69 -24.43
CA PHE A 555 4.08 5.67 -24.41
C PHE A 555 3.48 7.07 -24.27
N MET A 556 4.11 7.95 -23.46
CA MET A 556 3.69 9.34 -23.28
C MET A 556 4.19 10.30 -24.37
N ALA A 557 5.15 9.92 -25.22
CA ALA A 557 5.73 10.76 -26.27
C ALA A 557 4.77 11.26 -27.39
N PRO A 558 3.62 10.61 -27.69
CA PRO A 558 2.58 11.19 -28.54
C PRO A 558 1.86 12.38 -27.87
N ARG A 559 1.85 12.42 -26.53
CA ARG A 559 1.19 13.46 -25.73
C ARG A 559 2.12 14.62 -25.36
N TYR A 560 3.38 14.29 -25.07
CA TYR A 560 4.44 15.23 -24.73
C TYR A 560 5.63 15.03 -25.70
N PRO A 561 5.59 15.65 -26.90
CA PRO A 561 6.60 15.47 -27.95
C PRO A 561 8.05 15.66 -27.52
N GLU A 562 8.36 16.53 -26.55
CA GLU A 562 9.73 16.75 -26.08
C GLU A 562 10.35 15.50 -25.42
N LEU A 563 9.53 14.55 -24.94
CA LEU A 563 10.04 13.24 -24.47
C LEU A 563 10.87 12.50 -25.53
N LYS A 564 10.67 12.77 -26.83
CA LYS A 564 11.48 12.20 -27.91
C LYS A 564 12.93 12.69 -27.88
N SER A 565 13.18 13.93 -27.49
CA SER A 565 14.55 14.46 -27.34
C SER A 565 15.20 13.89 -26.06
N ILE A 566 14.42 13.80 -24.98
CA ILE A 566 14.86 13.27 -23.67
C ILE A 566 15.22 11.78 -23.78
N LEU A 567 14.46 10.99 -24.53
CA LEU A 567 14.74 9.58 -24.81
C LEU A 567 15.98 9.37 -25.69
N ALA A 568 16.33 10.34 -26.54
CA ALA A 568 17.46 10.29 -27.47
C ALA A 568 18.78 10.84 -26.88
N ALA A 569 18.73 11.61 -25.80
CA ALA A 569 19.92 12.09 -25.09
C ALA A 569 20.67 10.94 -24.38
N LYS A 570 22.02 10.99 -24.33
CA LYS A 570 22.80 10.12 -23.44
C LYS A 570 22.50 10.53 -21.98
N PRO A 571 22.21 9.58 -21.06
CA PRO A 571 22.11 9.89 -19.64
C PRO A 571 23.41 10.52 -19.11
N THR A 572 23.28 11.59 -18.34
CA THR A 572 24.38 12.34 -17.73
C THR A 572 23.86 13.20 -16.59
N ALA A 573 24.67 13.38 -15.54
CA ALA A 573 24.30 14.17 -14.36
C ALA A 573 24.74 15.65 -14.42
N GLU A 574 25.61 16.01 -15.38
CA GLU A 574 26.17 17.37 -15.56
C GLU A 574 26.74 18.00 -14.26
N LEU A 575 27.38 17.18 -13.41
CA LEU A 575 27.98 17.63 -12.13
C LEU A 575 29.48 17.95 -12.24
N GLU A 576 30.18 17.33 -13.19
CA GLU A 576 31.58 17.62 -13.54
C GLU A 576 31.67 18.60 -14.73
N PRO A 577 32.75 19.39 -14.87
CA PRO A 577 33.01 20.20 -16.06
C PRO A 577 33.17 19.33 -17.30
N ILE A 578 32.30 19.53 -18.29
CA ILE A 578 32.33 18.82 -19.58
C ILE A 578 33.61 19.21 -20.33
N THR A 579 34.31 18.22 -20.90
CA THR A 579 35.51 18.44 -21.73
C THR A 579 35.39 17.68 -23.05
N SER A 580 36.24 18.00 -24.04
CA SER A 580 36.28 17.28 -25.32
C SER A 580 36.62 15.79 -25.22
N SER A 581 37.08 15.31 -24.05
CA SER A 581 37.42 13.91 -23.78
C SER A 581 36.62 13.28 -22.62
N HIS A 582 35.69 13.99 -22.00
CA HIS A 582 34.93 13.48 -20.85
C HIS A 582 33.51 14.07 -20.78
N VAL A 583 32.53 13.17 -20.74
CA VAL A 583 31.10 13.43 -20.47
C VAL A 583 30.63 12.36 -19.50
N GLN A 584 30.22 12.78 -18.30
CA GLN A 584 29.74 11.89 -17.24
C GLN A 584 28.55 11.03 -17.70
N ASN A 585 28.48 9.75 -17.33
CA ASN A 585 27.34 8.88 -17.62
C ASN A 585 27.09 7.86 -16.52
N ASP A 586 25.80 7.67 -16.22
CA ASP A 586 25.31 6.89 -15.09
C ASP A 586 25.74 5.41 -15.11
N GLU A 587 25.68 4.73 -16.27
CA GLU A 587 26.01 3.30 -16.39
C GLU A 587 27.52 3.07 -16.37
N ASP A 588 28.27 3.96 -17.03
CA ASP A 588 29.73 4.02 -17.01
C ASP A 588 30.24 4.26 -15.55
N ASP A 589 29.68 5.22 -14.81
CA ASP A 589 30.02 5.55 -13.42
C ASP A 589 29.58 4.47 -12.41
N MET A 590 28.45 3.79 -12.66
CA MET A 590 28.01 2.67 -11.82
C MET A 590 28.83 1.40 -12.05
N GLY A 591 29.45 1.23 -13.22
CA GLY A 591 30.12 0.02 -13.67
C GLY A 591 29.16 -1.14 -13.96
N MET A 592 27.92 -0.82 -14.32
CA MET A 592 26.84 -1.78 -14.64
C MET A 592 25.67 -1.05 -15.31
N THR A 593 25.00 -1.71 -16.24
CA THR A 593 23.82 -1.18 -16.92
C THR A 593 22.57 -1.26 -16.03
N TYR A 594 21.58 -0.44 -16.33
CA TYR A 594 20.26 -0.52 -15.70
C TYR A 594 19.57 -1.87 -15.96
N ALA A 595 19.80 -2.48 -17.13
CA ALA A 595 19.27 -3.80 -17.45
C ALA A 595 19.84 -4.91 -16.54
N GLU A 596 21.14 -4.86 -16.25
CA GLU A 596 21.79 -5.74 -15.27
C GLU A 596 21.29 -5.45 -13.85
N LEU A 597 21.13 -4.18 -13.46
CA LEU A 597 20.60 -3.79 -12.15
C LEU A 597 19.21 -4.35 -11.85
N SER A 598 18.29 -4.29 -12.81
CA SER A 598 16.95 -4.87 -12.63
C SER A 598 16.99 -6.40 -12.55
N VAL A 599 17.96 -7.08 -13.18
CA VAL A 599 18.21 -8.52 -13.01
C VAL A 599 18.78 -8.82 -11.62
N PHE A 600 19.80 -8.09 -11.17
CA PHE A 600 20.35 -8.23 -9.81
C PHE A 600 19.28 -7.97 -8.74
N GLY A 601 18.43 -6.97 -8.93
CA GLY A 601 17.30 -6.64 -8.06
C GLY A 601 16.30 -7.78 -7.93
N ARG A 602 15.81 -8.31 -9.06
CA ARG A 602 14.91 -9.47 -9.08
C ARG A 602 15.56 -10.71 -8.47
N LEU A 603 16.80 -11.04 -8.82
CA LEU A 603 17.52 -12.18 -8.22
C LEU A 603 17.68 -12.03 -6.70
N ARG A 604 18.07 -10.85 -6.21
CA ARG A 604 18.26 -10.55 -4.79
C ARG A 604 16.97 -10.58 -3.97
N LYS A 605 15.87 -10.03 -4.50
CA LYS A 605 14.63 -9.79 -3.75
C LYS A 605 13.54 -10.82 -4.03
N VAL A 606 13.27 -11.14 -5.30
CA VAL A 606 12.20 -12.07 -5.71
C VAL A 606 12.69 -13.53 -5.65
N TYR A 607 13.92 -13.80 -6.10
CA TYR A 607 14.54 -15.13 -6.03
C TYR A 607 15.47 -15.31 -4.82
N HIS A 608 15.43 -14.37 -3.85
CA HIS A 608 16.13 -14.40 -2.55
C HIS A 608 17.64 -14.71 -2.58
N CYS A 609 18.34 -14.45 -3.68
CA CYS A 609 19.74 -14.83 -3.86
C CYS A 609 20.71 -13.92 -3.09
N GLY A 610 21.61 -14.55 -2.33
CA GLY A 610 22.86 -13.94 -1.86
C GLY A 610 23.96 -14.00 -2.94
N PRO A 611 25.21 -13.57 -2.64
CA PRO A 611 26.26 -13.45 -3.66
C PRO A 611 26.52 -14.76 -4.41
N TYR A 612 26.78 -15.85 -3.69
CA TYR A 612 27.10 -17.14 -4.27
C TYR A 612 25.96 -17.73 -5.13
N SER A 613 24.73 -17.73 -4.61
CA SER A 613 23.56 -18.20 -5.36
C SER A 613 23.16 -17.31 -6.54
N MET A 614 23.50 -16.02 -6.49
CA MET A 614 23.34 -15.11 -7.63
C MET A 614 24.39 -15.39 -8.71
N PHE A 615 25.65 -15.62 -8.32
CA PHE A 615 26.72 -16.04 -9.23
C PHE A 615 26.34 -17.31 -10.00
N LEU A 616 26.01 -18.40 -9.30
CA LEU A 616 25.61 -19.67 -9.93
C LEU A 616 24.47 -19.50 -10.95
N LYS A 617 23.41 -18.75 -10.58
CA LYS A 617 22.30 -18.47 -11.51
C LYS A 617 22.73 -17.65 -12.73
N LEU A 618 23.62 -16.69 -12.54
CA LEU A 618 24.05 -15.80 -13.63
C LEU A 618 25.08 -16.44 -14.57
N VAL A 619 25.88 -17.42 -14.11
CA VAL A 619 26.71 -18.25 -14.99
C VAL A 619 25.84 -18.95 -16.04
N HIS A 620 24.71 -19.52 -15.63
CA HIS A 620 23.76 -20.13 -16.57
C HIS A 620 22.94 -19.12 -17.38
N LEU A 621 22.50 -18.00 -16.78
CA LEU A 621 21.66 -17.01 -17.46
C LEU A 621 22.43 -16.09 -18.44
N TRP A 622 23.75 -15.94 -18.27
CA TRP A 622 24.61 -15.07 -19.08
C TRP A 622 25.76 -15.82 -19.78
N GLY A 623 25.83 -17.16 -19.71
CA GLY A 623 26.93 -17.95 -20.28
C GLY A 623 27.17 -17.74 -21.77
N ASP A 624 26.12 -17.45 -22.55
CA ASP A 624 26.21 -17.11 -23.99
C ASP A 624 26.92 -15.77 -24.27
N LYS A 625 27.24 -14.99 -23.22
CA LYS A 625 27.63 -13.57 -23.31
C LYS A 625 28.79 -13.17 -22.40
N LEU A 626 29.00 -13.90 -21.31
CA LEU A 626 29.98 -13.60 -20.27
C LEU A 626 30.56 -14.90 -19.72
N THR A 627 31.88 -14.92 -19.54
CA THR A 627 32.58 -16.00 -18.84
C THR A 627 32.21 -16.05 -17.35
N PRO A 628 32.36 -17.21 -16.66
CA PRO A 628 32.18 -17.28 -15.22
C PRO A 628 32.98 -16.22 -14.45
N ALA A 629 34.23 -15.93 -14.85
CA ALA A 629 35.06 -14.89 -14.24
C ALA A 629 34.42 -13.49 -14.33
N GLU A 630 33.86 -13.12 -15.48
CA GLU A 630 33.18 -11.82 -15.66
C GLU A 630 31.88 -11.74 -14.85
N VAL A 631 31.13 -12.84 -14.75
CA VAL A 631 29.95 -12.93 -13.88
C VAL A 631 30.36 -12.78 -12.40
N ALA A 632 31.42 -13.44 -11.97
CA ALA A 632 31.96 -13.32 -10.61
C ALA A 632 32.35 -11.86 -10.28
N VAL A 633 33.07 -11.18 -11.18
CA VAL A 633 33.43 -9.75 -11.02
C VAL A 633 32.19 -8.87 -10.90
N LYS A 634 31.20 -9.05 -11.77
CA LYS A 634 29.94 -8.26 -11.76
C LYS A 634 29.13 -8.48 -10.48
N VAL A 635 28.97 -9.72 -10.02
CA VAL A 635 28.24 -10.05 -8.78
C VAL A 635 28.97 -9.50 -7.54
N LYS A 636 30.30 -9.64 -7.49
CA LYS A 636 31.12 -9.09 -6.39
C LYS A 636 31.04 -7.56 -6.33
N HIS A 637 31.11 -6.89 -7.48
CA HIS A 637 30.93 -5.44 -7.60
C HIS A 637 29.53 -5.01 -7.12
N PHE A 638 28.47 -5.65 -7.60
CA PHE A 638 27.09 -5.38 -7.16
C PHE A 638 26.92 -5.50 -5.64
N PHE A 639 27.33 -6.62 -5.03
CA PHE A 639 27.14 -6.81 -3.58
C PHE A 639 28.00 -5.88 -2.73
N ARG A 640 29.23 -5.59 -3.14
CA ARG A 640 30.07 -4.56 -2.49
C ARG A 640 29.38 -3.19 -2.54
N CYS A 641 28.89 -2.80 -3.71
CA CYS A 641 28.22 -1.51 -3.93
C CYS A 641 26.87 -1.38 -3.22
N TYR A 642 26.06 -2.43 -3.20
CA TYR A 642 24.84 -2.52 -2.38
C TYR A 642 25.18 -2.37 -0.89
N GLY A 643 26.18 -3.11 -0.41
CA GLY A 643 26.60 -3.12 0.99
C GLY A 643 27.08 -1.75 1.49
N ILE A 644 27.97 -1.07 0.75
CA ILE A 644 28.48 0.26 1.18
C ILE A 644 27.40 1.34 1.17
N ASN A 645 26.41 1.24 0.28
CA ASN A 645 25.40 2.29 0.11
C ASN A 645 24.07 2.03 0.83
N ARG A 646 23.84 0.87 1.47
CA ARG A 646 22.53 0.57 2.10
C ARG A 646 22.08 1.63 3.11
N HIS A 647 23.02 2.26 3.81
CA HIS A 647 22.79 3.41 4.70
C HIS A 647 22.11 4.63 4.04
N LYS A 648 21.92 4.64 2.71
CA LYS A 648 21.17 5.68 1.98
C LYS A 648 19.67 5.36 1.92
N THR A 649 19.26 4.11 1.74
CA THR A 649 17.82 3.76 1.62
C THR A 649 17.06 3.96 2.92
N THR A 650 17.75 3.94 4.07
CA THR A 650 17.21 4.26 5.40
C THR A 650 16.76 5.73 5.55
N VAL A 651 16.99 6.58 4.55
CA VAL A 651 16.56 8.00 4.53
C VAL A 651 15.97 8.43 3.18
N LEU A 652 15.66 7.47 2.29
CA LEU A 652 14.91 7.79 1.08
C LEU A 652 13.45 8.10 1.43
N PRO A 653 12.80 9.00 0.67
CA PRO A 653 11.42 9.39 0.91
C PRO A 653 10.46 8.22 0.64
N PRO A 654 9.26 8.23 1.25
CA PRO A 654 8.23 7.24 0.94
C PRO A 654 7.93 7.24 -0.57
N CYS A 655 8.10 6.07 -1.18
CA CYS A 655 7.93 5.87 -2.61
C CYS A 655 6.74 4.96 -2.92
N TYR A 656 6.04 5.28 -4.03
CA TYR A 656 4.98 4.47 -4.59
C TYR A 656 5.46 3.03 -4.77
N HIS A 657 4.70 2.06 -4.25
CA HIS A 657 5.03 0.65 -4.41
C HIS A 657 4.54 0.14 -5.78
N ALA A 658 5.46 -0.38 -6.61
CA ALA A 658 5.15 -0.93 -7.93
C ALA A 658 5.95 -2.22 -8.20
N GLU A 659 7.29 -2.16 -8.27
CA GLU A 659 8.14 -3.32 -8.55
C GLU A 659 8.29 -4.24 -7.33
N ALA A 660 8.04 -5.54 -7.52
CA ALA A 660 8.21 -6.59 -6.52
C ALA A 660 9.66 -6.76 -5.99
N TYR A 661 10.63 -6.02 -6.54
CA TYR A 661 12.03 -6.01 -6.10
C TYR A 661 12.45 -4.72 -5.35
N SER A 662 11.50 -3.85 -4.99
CA SER A 662 11.73 -2.58 -4.29
C SER A 662 12.73 -2.70 -3.11
N PRO A 663 13.73 -1.80 -3.00
CA PRO A 663 14.73 -1.81 -1.93
C PRO A 663 14.30 -1.00 -0.69
N ASP A 664 13.04 -0.58 -0.58
CA ASP A 664 12.53 0.19 0.57
C ASP A 664 12.83 -0.51 1.91
N ASP A 665 13.40 0.23 2.87
CA ASP A 665 13.81 -0.26 4.18
C ASP A 665 12.73 -0.03 5.26
N ASN A 666 11.71 0.80 5.00
CA ASN A 666 10.67 1.18 5.98
C ASN A 666 9.56 0.13 6.10
N ARG A 667 9.27 -0.60 5.02
CA ARG A 667 8.23 -1.62 4.95
C ARG A 667 8.71 -2.91 4.28
N PHE A 668 9.18 -2.84 3.05
CA PHE A 668 9.16 -4.01 2.15
C PHE A 668 10.40 -4.90 2.15
N ASP A 669 11.59 -4.34 2.36
CA ASP A 669 12.86 -5.06 2.32
C ASP A 669 13.71 -4.70 3.53
N LEU A 670 13.25 -5.13 4.71
CA LEU A 670 13.96 -4.97 5.99
C LEU A 670 15.33 -5.67 5.90
N ARG A 671 16.43 -4.91 6.07
CA ARG A 671 17.80 -5.40 5.94
C ARG A 671 18.75 -4.70 6.92
N PRO A 672 19.90 -5.30 7.27
CA PRO A 672 21.00 -4.55 7.85
C PRO A 672 21.42 -3.38 6.95
N PHE A 673 21.81 -2.25 7.54
CA PHE A 673 22.41 -1.11 6.82
C PHE A 673 23.92 -0.94 7.11
N LEU A 674 24.45 -1.72 8.06
CA LEU A 674 25.87 -1.86 8.36
C LEU A 674 26.29 -3.29 8.01
N TYR A 675 27.03 -3.45 6.92
CA TYR A 675 27.54 -4.74 6.43
C TYR A 675 29.06 -4.83 6.58
N ASN A 676 29.58 -6.06 6.71
CA ASN A 676 30.95 -6.33 6.27
C ASN A 676 30.97 -6.34 4.73
N THR A 677 31.33 -5.22 4.12
CA THR A 677 31.25 -4.99 2.67
C THR A 677 32.37 -5.67 1.86
N THR A 678 33.26 -6.41 2.53
CA THR A 678 34.17 -7.36 1.87
C THR A 678 33.46 -8.63 1.42
N TRP A 679 32.34 -9.01 2.07
CA TRP A 679 31.59 -10.25 1.83
C TRP A 679 32.49 -11.50 1.80
N GLN A 680 33.57 -11.51 2.60
CA GLN A 680 34.71 -12.43 2.46
C GLN A 680 34.30 -13.88 2.19
N CYS A 681 33.58 -14.53 3.11
CA CYS A 681 33.16 -15.93 2.97
C CYS A 681 32.35 -16.16 1.67
N GLN A 682 31.37 -15.29 1.38
CA GLN A 682 30.53 -15.42 0.18
C GLN A 682 31.31 -15.16 -1.12
N PHE A 683 32.40 -14.39 -1.07
CA PHE A 683 33.26 -14.11 -2.22
C PHE A 683 34.33 -15.19 -2.42
N GLU A 684 34.88 -15.76 -1.35
CA GLU A 684 35.74 -16.95 -1.40
C GLU A 684 35.00 -18.17 -1.96
N MET A 685 33.72 -18.35 -1.62
CA MET A 685 32.89 -19.41 -2.23
C MET A 685 32.78 -19.24 -3.75
N ILE A 686 32.61 -18.00 -4.24
CA ILE A 686 32.60 -17.71 -5.68
C ILE A 686 33.97 -18.03 -6.32
N ASP A 687 35.08 -17.70 -5.65
CA ASP A 687 36.42 -17.98 -6.19
C ASP A 687 36.72 -19.49 -6.27
N ARG A 688 36.35 -20.26 -5.24
CA ARG A 688 36.54 -21.73 -5.24
C ARG A 688 35.74 -22.40 -6.35
N GLU A 689 34.47 -21.98 -6.51
CA GLU A 689 33.59 -22.48 -7.57
C GLU A 689 34.10 -22.08 -8.97
N LEU A 690 34.61 -20.86 -9.11
CA LEU A 690 35.24 -20.40 -10.35
C LEU A 690 36.44 -21.28 -10.74
N VAL A 691 37.31 -21.64 -9.79
CA VAL A 691 38.41 -22.58 -10.04
C VAL A 691 37.91 -23.96 -10.48
N VAL A 692 36.83 -24.48 -9.88
CA VAL A 692 36.23 -25.76 -10.33
C VAL A 692 35.70 -25.64 -11.76
N MET A 693 34.97 -24.55 -12.08
CA MET A 693 34.43 -24.29 -13.42
C MET A 693 35.51 -24.07 -14.50
N GLU A 694 36.65 -23.46 -14.16
CA GLU A 694 37.75 -23.20 -15.09
C GLU A 694 38.71 -24.38 -15.27
N THR A 695 38.87 -25.25 -14.26
CA THR A 695 39.83 -26.38 -14.29
C THR A 695 39.19 -27.74 -14.55
N GLY A 696 37.88 -27.89 -14.32
CA GLY A 696 37.19 -29.19 -14.36
C GLY A 696 37.57 -30.15 -13.23
N LEU A 697 38.35 -29.71 -12.24
CA LEU A 697 38.79 -30.52 -11.11
C LEU A 697 37.91 -30.27 -9.88
N ASN A 698 37.30 -31.32 -9.33
CA ASN A 698 36.64 -31.26 -8.03
C ASN A 698 37.66 -30.88 -6.94
N SER A 699 37.36 -29.82 -6.18
CA SER A 699 38.31 -29.19 -5.25
C SER A 699 38.56 -29.96 -3.94
N GLU A 700 37.98 -31.16 -3.78
CA GLU A 700 38.20 -32.03 -2.61
C GLU A 700 39.65 -32.55 -2.52
N ALA A 701 40.39 -32.56 -3.63
CA ALA A 701 41.77 -33.05 -3.73
C ALA A 701 42.86 -32.17 -3.05
N SER A 702 42.50 -30.99 -2.49
CA SER A 702 43.48 -30.00 -2.00
C SER A 702 43.54 -29.80 -0.49
N SER A 703 42.94 -30.70 0.31
CA SER A 703 42.90 -30.60 1.78
C SER A 703 44.00 -31.39 2.51
N SER A 704 44.80 -32.19 1.80
CA SER A 704 45.69 -33.21 2.37
C SER A 704 47.17 -32.81 2.54
N VAL A 705 47.55 -31.56 2.23
CA VAL A 705 48.95 -31.08 2.34
C VAL A 705 49.05 -29.80 3.19
N ALA A 706 48.86 -29.95 4.50
CA ALA A 706 49.10 -28.90 5.50
C ALA A 706 49.66 -29.50 6.82
N GLY A 707 50.45 -30.57 6.72
CA GLY A 707 51.05 -31.24 7.87
C GLY A 707 52.45 -30.72 8.20
N GLY A 708 52.61 -30.08 9.37
CA GLY A 708 53.90 -29.96 10.05
C GLY A 708 54.62 -28.61 9.94
N GLU A 709 54.28 -27.68 10.83
CA GLU A 709 55.31 -26.94 11.59
C GLU A 709 54.73 -26.49 12.94
N GLN A 710 55.10 -27.18 14.03
CA GLN A 710 54.75 -26.75 15.38
C GLN A 710 55.65 -25.59 15.80
N ARG A 711 55.07 -24.47 16.24
CA ARG A 711 55.82 -23.45 16.97
C ARG A 711 55.09 -23.01 18.24
N VAL A 712 55.75 -23.20 19.37
CA VAL A 712 55.21 -23.01 20.72
C VAL A 712 54.92 -21.54 20.99
N VAL A 713 53.74 -21.27 21.56
CA VAL A 713 53.46 -20.09 22.39
C VAL A 713 52.74 -20.60 23.65
N GLU A 714 53.20 -20.16 24.81
CA GLU A 714 52.85 -20.75 26.11
C GLU A 714 51.55 -20.17 26.69
N THR A 715 50.74 -21.01 27.32
CA THR A 715 49.66 -20.58 28.23
C THR A 715 50.13 -20.71 29.68
N PRO A 716 49.86 -19.72 30.56
CA PRO A 716 50.28 -19.77 31.96
C PRO A 716 49.48 -20.79 32.78
N PRO A 717 50.07 -21.38 33.84
CA PRO A 717 49.48 -22.52 34.53
C PRO A 717 48.45 -22.16 35.59
N THR A 718 47.41 -22.99 35.71
CA THR A 718 46.65 -23.19 36.96
C THR A 718 46.97 -24.59 37.49
N ALA A 719 47.61 -24.67 38.66
CA ALA A 719 48.11 -25.91 39.22
C ALA A 719 47.06 -26.64 40.08
N THR A 720 46.81 -27.91 39.75
CA THR A 720 46.37 -29.04 40.61
C THR A 720 46.23 -30.24 39.66
N GLY A 721 46.86 -31.41 39.83
CA GLY A 721 47.79 -31.85 40.88
C GLY A 721 47.25 -33.08 41.60
N GLU A 722 47.77 -34.27 41.23
CA GLU A 722 47.65 -35.56 41.95
C GLU A 722 46.21 -36.17 42.01
N ASP A 723 45.99 -37.49 41.91
CA ASP A 723 46.87 -38.62 41.53
C ASP A 723 46.04 -39.88 41.15
N THR A 724 46.67 -40.93 40.61
CA THR A 724 46.21 -42.34 40.49
C THR A 724 44.96 -42.69 39.64
N ALA A 725 44.66 -43.94 39.25
CA ALA A 725 45.44 -45.13 38.80
C ALA A 725 44.47 -46.27 38.38
N ALA A 726 44.98 -47.36 37.78
CA ALA A 726 44.28 -48.57 37.28
C ALA A 726 43.38 -48.35 36.03
N VAL A 727 43.53 -49.01 34.85
CA VAL A 727 44.17 -50.28 34.39
C VAL A 727 43.27 -51.53 34.54
N GLU A 728 43.43 -52.48 33.60
CA GLU A 728 42.55 -53.61 33.20
C GLU A 728 41.41 -53.17 32.25
N GLU A 729 41.48 -53.31 30.92
CA GLU A 729 42.35 -54.09 30.03
C GLU A 729 42.12 -55.62 30.07
N VAL A 730 41.29 -56.13 29.13
CA VAL A 730 41.33 -57.51 28.60
C VAL A 730 40.98 -57.47 27.09
N GLU A 731 41.72 -58.27 26.35
CA GLU A 731 41.81 -58.51 24.89
C GLU A 731 40.45 -58.71 24.17
N ASP A 732 40.21 -58.35 22.89
CA ASP A 732 40.93 -58.57 21.61
C ASP A 732 40.96 -60.04 21.09
N VAL A 733 40.20 -60.32 20.02
CA VAL A 733 40.36 -61.28 18.90
C VAL A 733 39.03 -61.29 18.08
N ASP A 734 38.97 -61.45 16.75
CA ASP A 734 40.02 -61.59 15.72
C ASP A 734 39.53 -61.14 14.32
N ALA A 735 40.51 -60.98 13.41
CA ALA A 735 40.58 -61.32 11.97
C ALA A 735 39.41 -62.12 11.30
N MET A 736 39.15 -62.14 9.97
CA MET A 736 39.74 -61.63 8.70
C MET A 736 38.69 -61.87 7.55
N GLU A 737 38.83 -61.64 6.22
CA GLU A 737 39.88 -61.18 5.27
C GLU A 737 39.22 -60.60 3.97
N ASN A 738 39.95 -59.76 3.21
CA ASN A 738 40.30 -59.79 1.74
C ASN A 738 39.43 -60.60 0.70
N ASP A 739 39.38 -60.34 -0.63
CA ASP A 739 40.05 -59.37 -1.52
C ASP A 739 39.49 -59.28 -3.01
N VAL A 740 39.79 -58.16 -3.71
CA VAL A 740 40.29 -58.03 -5.13
C VAL A 740 39.46 -58.38 -6.42
N LEU A 741 38.95 -57.32 -7.09
CA LEU A 741 39.37 -56.77 -8.44
C LEU A 741 38.98 -57.41 -9.83
N VAL A 742 39.21 -56.58 -10.91
CA VAL A 742 39.23 -56.82 -12.40
C VAL A 742 37.86 -56.77 -13.15
N VAL A 743 37.63 -56.20 -14.37
CA VAL A 743 38.02 -55.01 -15.21
C VAL A 743 37.52 -55.27 -16.68
N VAL A 744 37.74 -54.39 -17.70
CA VAL A 744 37.59 -54.57 -19.19
C VAL A 744 36.18 -54.29 -19.80
N GLU A 745 35.94 -53.62 -20.95
CA GLU A 745 36.59 -52.49 -21.69
C GLU A 745 35.69 -51.95 -22.86
N GLU A 746 36.23 -50.98 -23.62
CA GLU A 746 35.78 -50.11 -24.76
C GLU A 746 34.83 -50.61 -25.91
N GLY A 747 34.37 -49.66 -26.77
CA GLY A 747 34.23 -49.95 -28.23
C GLY A 747 33.37 -49.09 -29.19
N SER A 748 33.89 -47.98 -29.76
CA SER A 748 33.47 -47.32 -31.06
C SER A 748 32.03 -46.74 -31.23
N GLY A 749 31.67 -45.88 -32.22
CA GLY A 749 32.40 -45.12 -33.27
C GLY A 749 31.49 -44.59 -34.43
N PHE A 750 31.94 -43.57 -35.19
CA PHE A 750 31.32 -42.91 -36.41
C PHE A 750 30.02 -42.06 -36.22
N ARG A 751 29.61 -41.16 -37.15
CA ARG A 751 30.28 -40.07 -37.94
C ARG A 751 29.22 -39.12 -38.59
N GLU A 752 29.65 -37.97 -39.14
CA GLU A 752 28.86 -36.89 -39.79
C GLU A 752 28.27 -37.22 -41.19
N GLU A 753 27.23 -36.49 -41.63
CA GLU A 753 27.17 -35.79 -42.94
C GLU A 753 25.95 -34.83 -43.08
N ASP A 754 26.00 -33.89 -44.06
CA ASP A 754 25.08 -32.75 -44.25
C ASP A 754 23.85 -33.01 -45.15
N ALA A 755 22.76 -32.24 -44.94
CA ALA A 755 21.76 -31.91 -45.97
C ALA A 755 21.04 -30.57 -45.68
N LYS A 756 20.42 -29.96 -46.71
CA LYS A 756 19.82 -28.61 -46.66
C LYS A 756 18.33 -28.57 -47.06
N GLU A 757 17.73 -27.39 -46.82
CA GLU A 757 16.59 -26.79 -47.53
C GLU A 757 15.20 -27.42 -47.32
N GLY A 758 14.18 -26.56 -47.16
CA GLY A 758 12.79 -26.93 -46.90
C GLY A 758 12.00 -25.75 -46.30
N GLU A 759 11.12 -25.14 -47.09
CA GLU A 759 10.37 -23.93 -46.74
C GLU A 759 8.85 -24.22 -46.65
N VAL A 760 8.13 -23.48 -45.79
CA VAL A 760 6.65 -23.31 -45.77
C VAL A 760 5.78 -24.53 -45.41
N GLY A 761 4.74 -24.30 -44.61
CA GLY A 761 3.60 -25.21 -44.40
C GLY A 761 2.78 -24.87 -43.16
N GLU A 762 1.53 -24.43 -43.34
CA GLU A 762 0.53 -24.25 -42.27
C GLU A 762 -0.51 -25.41 -42.30
N GLU A 763 -1.45 -25.36 -41.35
CA GLU A 763 -2.79 -25.99 -41.34
C GLU A 763 -3.00 -27.45 -40.83
N GLU A 764 -3.94 -27.50 -39.86
CA GLU A 764 -5.03 -28.47 -39.61
C GLU A 764 -4.78 -29.94 -39.15
N GLU A 765 -5.00 -30.11 -37.84
CA GLU A 765 -5.99 -30.98 -37.16
C GLU A 765 -6.20 -32.49 -37.47
N GLU A 766 -6.36 -33.21 -36.34
CA GLU A 766 -7.34 -34.26 -36.03
C GLU A 766 -7.01 -35.78 -36.00
N GLU A 767 -7.70 -36.43 -35.03
CA GLU A 767 -7.91 -37.86 -34.72
C GLU A 767 -6.73 -38.83 -34.47
N GLY A 768 -6.83 -39.65 -33.39
CA GLY A 768 -5.81 -40.65 -33.03
C GLY A 768 -6.01 -41.39 -31.69
N TYR A 769 -7.22 -41.87 -31.38
CA TYR A 769 -7.61 -42.34 -30.03
C TYR A 769 -7.33 -43.85 -29.78
N LYS A 770 -6.89 -44.19 -28.54
CA LYS A 770 -7.02 -45.47 -27.77
C LYS A 770 -5.83 -46.46 -27.71
N GLY A 771 -5.43 -46.79 -26.47
CA GLY A 771 -4.86 -48.09 -26.04
C GLY A 771 -3.55 -47.99 -25.23
N TRP A 772 -3.27 -48.82 -24.21
CA TRP A 772 -4.09 -49.85 -23.52
C TRP A 772 -3.40 -50.33 -22.21
N LYS A 773 -4.17 -50.82 -21.20
CA LYS A 773 -3.75 -51.59 -19.98
C LYS A 773 -2.91 -50.82 -18.92
N ARG A 774 -3.03 -50.93 -17.57
CA ARG A 774 -3.45 -51.96 -16.55
C ARG A 774 -2.46 -53.14 -16.36
N THR A 775 -2.15 -53.71 -15.19
CA THR A 775 -2.18 -53.43 -13.70
C THR A 775 -1.28 -54.54 -13.04
N THR A 776 -1.06 -54.78 -11.73
CA THR A 776 -1.72 -54.44 -10.43
C THR A 776 -0.79 -54.73 -9.23
N GLY A 777 -0.87 -53.94 -8.14
CA GLY A 777 -0.42 -54.33 -6.77
C GLY A 777 1.07 -54.10 -6.41
N GLY A 778 1.47 -54.11 -5.13
CA GLY A 778 0.67 -54.15 -3.88
C GLY A 778 1.48 -54.56 -2.62
N SER A 779 0.99 -54.21 -1.41
CA SER A 779 1.60 -54.41 -0.05
C SER A 779 2.94 -53.69 0.21
N GLY A 780 3.36 -53.35 1.44
CA GLY A 780 2.75 -53.38 2.79
C GLY A 780 3.68 -52.59 3.76
N GLU A 781 3.21 -51.75 4.69
CA GLU A 781 2.64 -51.99 6.04
C GLU A 781 3.66 -51.78 7.19
N SER A 782 3.24 -51.18 8.33
CA SER A 782 3.94 -51.08 9.65
C SER A 782 5.23 -50.21 9.77
N ASP A 783 5.62 -49.61 10.92
CA ASP A 783 4.83 -49.02 12.03
C ASP A 783 5.62 -48.07 12.97
N GLN A 784 4.91 -47.14 13.63
CA GLN A 784 5.10 -46.54 14.99
C GLN A 784 6.43 -45.83 15.47
N PHE A 785 6.26 -45.11 16.60
CA PHE A 785 7.24 -44.49 17.54
C PHE A 785 8.11 -43.28 17.08
N VAL A 786 8.37 -42.23 17.90
CA VAL A 786 7.61 -41.67 19.05
C VAL A 786 8.03 -40.22 19.36
N THR A 787 7.25 -39.50 20.17
CA THR A 787 7.52 -38.11 20.63
C THR A 787 8.17 -38.02 22.02
N ALA A 788 9.26 -37.26 22.16
CA ALA A 788 9.74 -36.69 23.43
C ALA A 788 10.68 -35.49 23.13
N THR A 789 10.28 -34.22 23.32
CA THR A 789 10.21 -33.45 24.57
C THR A 789 11.55 -33.25 25.31
N GLN A 790 11.98 -31.99 25.47
CA GLN A 790 11.86 -31.25 26.75
C GLN A 790 12.43 -29.82 26.65
N ASN A 791 11.67 -28.86 27.16
CA ASN A 791 12.19 -27.96 28.20
C ASN A 791 11.02 -27.38 29.02
N GLN A 792 11.21 -27.29 30.34
CA GLN A 792 10.21 -26.86 31.32
C GLN A 792 10.70 -25.63 32.10
N ARG A 793 9.84 -25.13 32.99
CA ARG A 793 10.14 -24.25 34.16
C ARG A 793 10.20 -22.74 33.84
N LEU A 794 9.73 -21.85 34.72
CA LEU A 794 8.93 -22.00 35.96
C LEU A 794 8.20 -20.67 36.26
N TYR A 795 7.01 -20.73 36.85
CA TYR A 795 6.30 -19.58 37.44
C TYR A 795 6.10 -19.79 38.95
N PRO A 796 6.37 -18.77 39.80
CA PRO A 796 5.73 -18.62 41.10
C PRO A 796 4.39 -17.87 40.99
N LYS A 797 3.50 -18.05 41.97
CA LYS A 797 2.20 -17.35 42.11
C LYS A 797 2.19 -16.45 43.37
N LEU A 798 1.03 -15.81 43.59
CA LEU A 798 0.47 -15.22 44.83
C LEU A 798 0.49 -13.67 44.88
N PRO A 799 -0.39 -13.01 45.65
CA PRO A 799 -1.84 -12.95 45.35
C PRO A 799 -2.48 -11.55 45.55
N PHE A 800 -3.80 -11.46 45.29
CA PHE A 800 -4.83 -10.58 45.91
C PHE A 800 -4.39 -9.29 46.65
N GLU A 801 -5.00 -8.15 46.30
CA GLU A 801 -6.19 -7.63 47.00
C GLU A 801 -6.91 -6.52 46.20
N ASP A 802 -8.19 -6.31 46.48
CA ASP A 802 -9.00 -5.19 45.96
C ASP A 802 -8.73 -3.89 46.73
N HIS A 803 -9.03 -2.74 46.12
CA HIS A 803 -9.92 -1.75 46.75
C HIS A 803 -10.45 -0.75 45.71
N ASN A 804 -11.72 -0.38 45.85
CA ASN A 804 -12.47 0.46 44.93
C ASN A 804 -13.21 1.56 45.70
N GLU A 805 -12.87 2.83 45.46
CA GLU A 805 -13.53 4.06 45.94
C GLU A 805 -12.90 5.25 45.18
N GLY A 806 -13.60 6.30 44.76
CA GLY A 806 -15.04 6.59 44.80
C GLY A 806 -15.30 8.11 44.66
N ILE A 807 -16.59 8.51 44.52
CA ILE A 807 -17.12 9.89 44.75
C ILE A 807 -16.67 10.94 43.68
N GLU A 808 -17.52 11.31 42.70
CA GLU A 808 -18.58 12.35 42.73
C GLU A 808 -18.06 13.82 42.84
N GLY A 809 -18.69 14.85 42.26
CA GLY A 809 -19.91 14.91 41.43
C GLY A 809 -20.43 16.37 41.29
N LYS A 810 -21.68 16.52 40.80
CA LYS A 810 -22.50 17.76 40.63
C LYS A 810 -22.18 18.63 39.40
N GLU A 811 -23.11 19.12 38.56
CA GLU A 811 -24.55 19.53 38.62
C GLU A 811 -24.77 21.07 38.72
N GLY A 812 -25.89 21.55 38.18
CA GLY A 812 -26.21 22.95 37.85
C GLY A 812 -26.59 23.08 36.35
N ASP A 813 -27.84 22.85 35.93
CA ASP A 813 -29.04 23.74 35.98
C ASP A 813 -29.00 24.86 34.91
N GLU A 814 -30.10 25.40 34.36
CA GLU A 814 -31.38 24.89 33.80
C GLU A 814 -31.99 26.05 32.94
N GLU A 815 -33.29 26.06 32.63
CA GLU A 815 -34.06 27.09 31.86
C GLU A 815 -33.67 27.25 30.36
N GLU A 816 -34.51 26.94 29.37
CA GLU A 816 -35.83 27.49 28.96
C GLU A 816 -35.78 28.82 28.16
N GLY A 817 -36.67 28.93 27.16
CA GLY A 817 -36.69 30.06 26.22
C GLY A 817 -37.42 29.75 24.91
N ASP A 818 -38.72 29.47 24.97
CA ASP A 818 -39.60 29.39 23.80
C ASP A 818 -39.69 30.73 23.03
N ASP A 819 -39.98 30.66 21.73
CA ASP A 819 -40.93 31.60 21.14
C ASP A 819 -41.64 30.98 19.92
N LEU A 820 -42.98 30.94 19.94
CA LEU A 820 -43.81 30.50 18.82
C LEU A 820 -44.20 31.70 17.95
N VAL A 821 -44.40 31.47 16.64
CA VAL A 821 -45.65 31.80 15.93
C VAL A 821 -45.57 31.21 14.49
N VAL A 822 -46.45 30.35 13.96
CA VAL A 822 -47.94 30.18 13.99
C VAL A 822 -48.57 30.66 12.66
N ILE A 823 -49.04 29.68 11.86
CA ILE A 823 -50.35 29.65 11.14
C ILE A 823 -50.53 30.61 9.92
N ASP A 824 -51.21 30.26 8.80
CA ASP A 824 -52.08 29.09 8.51
C ASP A 824 -52.15 28.63 7.03
N GLU A 825 -52.89 27.52 6.82
CA GLU A 825 -53.84 27.14 5.74
C GLU A 825 -53.73 27.77 4.33
N THR A 826 -53.91 27.00 3.24
CA THR A 826 -55.21 26.35 2.94
C THR A 826 -55.13 25.08 2.06
N VAL A 827 -56.15 24.24 2.23
CA VAL A 827 -56.47 22.99 1.49
C VAL A 827 -57.21 23.39 0.17
N GLU A 828 -57.20 22.69 -0.98
CA GLU A 828 -57.92 21.43 -1.20
C GLU A 828 -57.69 20.72 -2.59
N ASN A 829 -57.80 19.37 -2.56
CA ASN A 829 -58.02 18.35 -3.62
C ASN A 829 -57.97 18.67 -5.15
N GLY A 830 -57.24 17.83 -5.91
CA GLY A 830 -57.33 17.75 -7.38
C GLY A 830 -56.78 16.46 -8.02
N ARG A 831 -57.65 15.53 -8.46
CA ARG A 831 -57.29 14.18 -8.98
C ARG A 831 -56.59 14.20 -10.35
N GLY A 832 -55.59 13.32 -10.56
CA GLY A 832 -55.05 13.03 -11.91
C GLY A 832 -54.27 11.71 -12.05
N ARG A 833 -54.66 10.82 -12.97
CA ARG A 833 -53.93 9.59 -13.35
C ARG A 833 -53.16 9.81 -14.66
N GLY A 834 -51.90 9.36 -14.78
CA GLY A 834 -51.18 9.35 -16.06
C GLY A 834 -49.92 8.47 -16.09
N ARG A 835 -49.83 7.52 -17.05
CA ARG A 835 -48.65 6.68 -17.31
C ARG A 835 -47.85 7.21 -18.50
N GLY A 836 -46.54 7.46 -18.34
CA GLY A 836 -45.59 7.67 -19.44
C GLY A 836 -44.88 6.36 -19.84
N LYS A 837 -44.49 6.18 -21.12
CA LYS A 837 -43.87 4.93 -21.63
C LYS A 837 -42.45 5.10 -22.19
N ARG A 838 -41.62 4.09 -21.88
CA ARG A 838 -40.34 3.70 -22.50
C ARG A 838 -40.13 4.06 -23.99
N ARG A 839 -38.88 4.36 -24.35
CA ARG A 839 -38.08 3.67 -25.42
C ARG A 839 -36.59 4.00 -25.25
N LYS A 840 -35.75 3.06 -24.77
CA LYS A 840 -34.92 2.12 -25.57
C LYS A 840 -34.03 2.78 -26.64
N ARG A 841 -32.72 2.71 -26.44
CA ARG A 841 -31.67 2.66 -27.49
C ARG A 841 -30.66 1.58 -27.14
N THR A 842 -30.01 1.02 -28.16
CA THR A 842 -29.01 -0.04 -28.12
C THR A 842 -27.99 0.23 -29.21
N TRP A 843 -26.71 -0.05 -28.99
CA TRP A 843 -25.66 0.04 -30.01
C TRP A 843 -24.82 -1.25 -30.03
N LYS A 844 -24.36 -1.64 -31.21
CA LYS A 844 -23.51 -2.82 -31.47
C LYS A 844 -22.23 -2.35 -32.19
N LYS A 845 -21.10 -3.02 -31.94
CA LYS A 845 -19.90 -2.95 -32.81
C LYS A 845 -20.14 -3.76 -34.09
N GLY A 846 -19.46 -3.41 -35.20
CA GLY A 846 -19.46 -4.18 -36.46
C GLY A 846 -18.57 -3.53 -37.53
N LYS A 847 -17.96 -4.33 -38.42
CA LYS A 847 -17.03 -3.90 -39.49
C LYS A 847 -17.57 -4.23 -40.90
N ASN A 848 -16.91 -3.66 -41.91
CA ASN A 848 -16.71 -4.14 -43.31
C ASN A 848 -17.73 -3.87 -44.45
N LYS A 849 -17.19 -3.19 -45.48
CA LYS A 849 -17.24 -3.35 -46.96
C LYS A 849 -18.37 -4.13 -47.68
N GLN A 850 -18.90 -3.48 -48.74
CA GLN A 850 -19.07 -3.96 -50.15
C GLN A 850 -19.08 -2.69 -51.06
N GLN A 851 -18.37 -2.60 -52.19
CA GLN A 851 -18.69 -3.04 -53.57
C GLN A 851 -20.04 -2.52 -54.16
N GLN A 852 -20.19 -2.14 -55.44
CA GLN A 852 -19.24 -1.78 -56.54
C GLN A 852 -20.04 -1.33 -57.80
N LYS A 853 -19.63 -0.28 -58.54
CA LYS A 853 -19.74 -0.14 -60.03
C LYS A 853 -19.25 1.22 -60.60
N GLU A 854 -18.61 1.17 -61.79
CA GLU A 854 -18.65 2.09 -62.96
C GLU A 854 -18.60 3.64 -62.80
N THR A 855 -17.85 4.45 -63.58
CA THR A 855 -16.96 4.26 -64.75
C THR A 855 -15.85 5.37 -64.85
N ASN A 856 -14.77 5.08 -65.59
CA ASN A 856 -13.96 5.92 -66.53
C ASN A 856 -13.76 7.46 -66.31
N ALA A 857 -12.59 8.08 -66.56
CA ALA A 857 -11.29 7.62 -67.08
C ALA A 857 -10.12 8.57 -66.71
N ALA A 858 -8.90 8.23 -67.15
CA ALA A 858 -7.60 8.78 -66.73
C ALA A 858 -7.21 10.20 -67.24
N GLY A 859 -6.15 10.79 -66.65
CA GLY A 859 -5.43 11.93 -67.23
C GLY A 859 -4.32 12.56 -66.36
N ASN A 860 -3.06 12.42 -66.79
CA ASN A 860 -1.85 13.25 -66.58
C ASN A 860 -1.92 14.52 -65.69
N SER A 861 -1.01 14.78 -64.73
CA SER A 861 0.48 14.91 -64.72
C SER A 861 1.02 16.31 -65.10
N GLY A 862 1.93 16.85 -64.27
CA GLY A 862 2.71 18.07 -64.49
C GLY A 862 2.47 19.13 -63.39
N SER A 863 3.41 19.85 -62.75
CA SER A 863 4.85 20.21 -62.95
C SER A 863 5.07 21.67 -63.39
N GLY A 864 5.76 22.46 -62.55
CA GLY A 864 6.15 23.86 -62.79
C GLY A 864 5.09 24.89 -62.32
N GLY A 865 5.46 26.15 -62.01
CA GLY A 865 6.80 26.75 -61.94
C GLY A 865 6.80 28.26 -62.25
N GLY A 866 7.61 29.06 -61.54
CA GLY A 866 7.68 30.54 -61.65
C GLY A 866 6.59 31.26 -60.83
N GLU A 867 6.81 32.32 -60.04
CA GLU A 867 7.74 33.47 -60.04
C GLU A 867 7.37 34.66 -60.95
N GLY A 868 7.21 35.85 -60.33
CA GLY A 868 7.13 37.17 -60.97
C GLY A 868 5.77 37.53 -61.63
N GLY A 869 5.33 38.79 -61.65
CA GLY A 869 5.82 39.96 -60.90
C GLY A 869 5.35 41.32 -61.43
N ASN A 870 4.87 42.18 -60.52
CA ASN A 870 4.93 43.67 -60.58
C ASN A 870 3.93 44.49 -61.44
N ASN A 871 3.43 45.59 -60.80
CA ASN A 871 3.01 46.90 -61.32
C ASN A 871 1.72 47.17 -62.15
N GLY A 872 1.05 48.29 -61.78
CA GLY A 872 0.13 49.09 -62.63
C GLY A 872 -1.39 48.91 -62.37
N GLY A 873 -2.24 49.95 -62.20
CA GLY A 873 -1.98 51.37 -61.89
C GLY A 873 -2.79 52.42 -62.68
N ARG A 874 -4.10 52.61 -62.42
CA ARG A 874 -5.01 53.72 -62.86
C ARG A 874 -6.35 53.64 -62.07
N GLY A 875 -7.07 54.70 -61.67
CA GLY A 875 -6.76 56.13 -61.55
C GLY A 875 -7.98 57.07 -61.34
N GLY A 876 -7.92 58.02 -60.39
CA GLY A 876 -8.81 59.21 -60.26
C GLY A 876 -10.06 59.11 -59.34
N LYS A 877 -10.70 60.20 -58.86
CA LYS A 877 -10.25 61.62 -58.69
C LYS A 877 -11.22 62.46 -57.80
N GLY A 878 -10.70 63.23 -56.83
CA GLY A 878 -11.45 64.16 -55.92
C GLY A 878 -12.19 63.46 -54.76
N GLY A 879 -12.28 63.94 -53.51
CA GLY A 879 -11.79 65.14 -52.79
C GLY A 879 -11.73 64.84 -51.26
N VAL A 880 -11.68 65.77 -50.28
CA VAL A 880 -11.50 67.26 -50.27
C VAL A 880 -10.96 67.70 -48.87
N TRP A 881 -10.98 69.01 -48.54
CA TRP A 881 -10.45 69.69 -47.34
C TRP A 881 -11.07 69.30 -45.96
N GLY A 882 -10.37 69.38 -44.82
CA GLY A 882 -8.92 69.59 -44.61
C GLY A 882 -8.48 70.03 -43.18
N ARG A 883 -7.19 69.76 -42.86
CA ARG A 883 -6.22 70.45 -41.93
C ARG A 883 -6.61 70.72 -40.45
N GLY A 884 -5.70 70.63 -39.46
CA GLY A 884 -4.27 70.30 -39.38
C GLY A 884 -3.88 70.04 -37.90
N GLY A 885 -2.63 69.80 -37.44
CA GLY A 885 -1.31 69.83 -38.08
C GLY A 885 -0.56 71.16 -37.84
N GLY A 886 0.54 71.26 -37.07
CA GLY A 886 1.27 70.27 -36.25
C GLY A 886 2.72 70.73 -35.92
N LYS A 887 3.60 69.78 -35.53
CA LYS A 887 5.08 69.88 -35.38
C LYS A 887 5.67 70.65 -34.17
N GLY A 888 6.61 69.99 -33.48
CA GLY A 888 7.61 70.59 -32.57
C GLY A 888 8.69 69.56 -32.20
N LYS A 889 9.98 69.92 -32.24
CA LYS A 889 11.11 69.03 -31.88
C LYS A 889 11.66 69.38 -30.49
N GLY A 890 12.06 68.40 -29.69
CA GLY A 890 12.73 68.61 -28.40
C GLY A 890 13.57 67.40 -27.95
N LYS A 891 14.66 67.62 -27.19
CA LYS A 891 15.57 66.57 -26.69
C LYS A 891 15.42 66.34 -25.17
N LYS A 892 15.88 65.18 -24.70
CA LYS A 892 16.01 64.76 -23.29
C LYS A 892 16.69 65.83 -22.41
N ARG A 893 16.19 66.10 -21.19
CA ARG A 893 16.79 65.60 -19.90
C ARG A 893 16.12 66.16 -18.62
N LEU A 894 16.31 65.39 -17.54
CA LEU A 894 16.42 65.76 -16.11
C LEU A 894 15.16 66.05 -15.25
N ASN A 895 15.35 65.76 -13.96
CA ASN A 895 14.37 65.74 -12.86
C ASN A 895 14.09 67.12 -12.28
N THR A 896 12.88 67.28 -11.72
CA THR A 896 12.66 67.64 -10.29
C THR A 896 11.23 67.25 -9.90
N GLY A 897 10.89 67.20 -8.61
CA GLY A 897 9.54 66.88 -8.16
C GLY A 897 9.22 67.39 -6.75
N GLN A 898 7.95 67.72 -6.51
CA GLN A 898 7.28 68.02 -5.22
C GLN A 898 5.77 67.79 -5.44
N ARG A 899 4.98 67.10 -4.60
CA ARG A 899 4.62 67.31 -3.17
C ARG A 899 3.43 68.26 -2.99
N GLN A 900 2.23 67.73 -2.66
CA GLN A 900 1.37 68.14 -1.52
C GLN A 900 0.01 67.41 -1.44
N GLN A 901 -0.71 67.63 -0.34
CA GLN A 901 -1.99 67.00 0.11
C GLN A 901 -3.03 68.12 0.38
N PRO A 902 -4.36 67.87 0.58
CA PRO A 902 -4.91 67.95 1.96
C PRO A 902 -6.26 67.20 2.28
N LYS A 903 -6.50 66.93 3.59
CA LYS A 903 -7.71 67.10 4.48
C LYS A 903 -9.17 66.95 3.93
N GLY A 904 -10.21 66.50 4.68
CA GLY A 904 -10.33 65.86 6.01
C GLY A 904 -11.62 66.22 6.84
N THR A 905 -12.19 65.26 7.62
CA THR A 905 -13.20 65.40 8.75
C THR A 905 -14.64 65.90 8.42
N PRO A 906 -15.71 65.77 9.29
CA PRO A 906 -15.77 65.55 10.76
C PRO A 906 -16.80 64.50 11.33
N HIS A 907 -17.12 64.62 12.64
CA HIS A 907 -17.89 63.74 13.57
C HIS A 907 -19.22 64.41 14.04
N PRO A 908 -20.20 63.80 14.77
CA PRO A 908 -20.05 63.41 16.21
C PRO A 908 -20.98 62.32 16.86
N MET A 909 -20.59 61.88 18.09
CA MET A 909 -21.34 61.37 19.29
C MET A 909 -22.53 60.37 19.17
N GLY A 910 -22.67 59.35 20.04
CA GLY A 910 -21.94 58.95 21.27
C GLY A 910 -22.44 57.58 21.83
N THR A 911 -22.31 57.17 23.10
CA THR A 911 -21.81 57.87 24.32
C THR A 911 -21.01 56.98 25.32
N ARG A 912 -21.63 56.10 26.13
CA ARG A 912 -21.07 55.37 27.32
C ARG A 912 -21.81 54.04 27.61
N GLY A 913 -21.38 53.10 28.46
CA GLY A 913 -20.19 52.97 29.35
C GLY A 913 -20.54 52.96 30.86
N GLY A 914 -19.94 52.16 31.76
CA GLY A 914 -18.75 51.30 31.66
C GLY A 914 -18.04 51.06 33.03
N TRP A 915 -16.69 51.12 33.04
CA TRP A 915 -15.74 51.18 34.20
C TRP A 915 -15.43 49.87 34.95
N ARG A 916 -14.17 49.49 35.27
CA ARG A 916 -12.80 50.14 35.21
C ARG A 916 -11.80 49.16 34.51
N GLY A 917 -10.47 49.32 34.36
CA GLY A 917 -9.46 50.34 34.77
C GLY A 917 -8.67 49.97 36.04
N SER A 918 -7.33 50.00 36.15
CA SER A 918 -6.18 50.27 35.23
C SER A 918 -4.84 49.99 35.99
N GLY A 919 -3.63 49.84 35.44
CA GLY A 919 -3.08 49.99 34.07
C GLY A 919 -1.57 50.36 34.06
N ASN A 920 -1.02 50.70 32.87
CA ASN A 920 0.11 51.64 32.57
C ASN A 920 1.52 51.40 33.24
N ARG A 921 2.70 51.53 32.59
CA ARG A 921 3.14 52.42 31.48
C ARG A 921 4.25 51.80 30.57
N ARG A 922 4.55 52.51 29.46
CA ARG A 922 5.67 52.34 28.50
C ARG A 922 6.97 53.02 29.04
N ASN A 923 8.15 53.09 28.40
CA ASN A 923 8.48 53.28 26.96
C ASN A 923 9.98 52.97 26.63
N SER A 924 10.41 53.18 25.38
CA SER A 924 11.72 52.81 24.80
C SER A 924 12.82 53.90 24.82
N TRP A 925 14.09 53.54 24.52
CA TRP A 925 15.01 54.13 23.49
C TRP A 925 16.49 53.67 23.62
N THR A 926 17.30 53.87 22.56
CA THR A 926 18.78 53.73 22.42
C THR A 926 19.30 54.94 21.59
N PRO A 927 20.61 55.22 21.26
CA PRO A 927 21.87 54.43 21.38
C PRO A 927 23.19 55.24 21.73
N ARG A 928 24.39 54.60 21.56
CA ARG A 928 25.80 55.13 21.64
C ARG A 928 26.36 55.36 23.07
N GLY A 929 27.65 55.14 23.43
CA GLY A 929 28.87 54.65 22.75
C GLY A 929 30.02 55.70 22.70
N GLY A 930 31.31 55.46 23.00
CA GLY A 930 32.11 54.24 23.35
C GLY A 930 33.54 54.59 23.89
N HIS A 931 34.59 53.79 23.57
CA HIS A 931 36.01 53.80 24.08
C HIS A 931 36.24 53.22 25.50
N ASP A 932 37.33 52.53 25.88
CA ASP A 932 38.51 51.89 25.22
C ASP A 932 39.07 50.80 26.21
N GLY A 933 40.11 49.96 25.99
CA GLY A 933 41.00 49.67 24.85
C GLY A 933 42.35 49.02 25.28
N ARG A 934 43.00 48.22 24.40
CA ARG A 934 44.32 47.51 24.55
C ARG A 934 44.38 46.33 25.57
N GLN A 935 45.27 45.33 25.49
CA GLN A 935 46.06 44.73 24.38
C GLN A 935 46.40 43.23 24.71
N TRP A 936 46.93 42.54 23.69
CA TRP A 936 47.58 41.22 23.57
C TRP A 936 48.26 40.62 24.84
N GLU A 937 48.41 39.29 25.04
CA GLU A 937 49.18 38.33 24.22
C GLU A 937 48.71 36.84 24.29
N ARG A 938 49.52 35.90 23.74
CA ARG A 938 49.36 34.43 23.63
C ARG A 938 50.58 33.74 24.28
N PRO A 939 50.51 32.49 24.83
CA PRO A 939 50.57 31.29 23.95
C PRO A 939 49.88 30.00 24.45
N HIS A 940 49.71 29.06 23.50
CA HIS A 940 49.62 27.61 23.73
C HIS A 940 51.01 26.99 23.48
N PRO A 941 51.34 25.84 24.10
CA PRO A 941 51.75 24.72 23.24
C PRO A 941 51.33 23.30 23.71
N GLN A 942 50.88 22.52 22.73
CA GLN A 942 51.28 21.13 22.41
C GLN A 942 51.28 19.97 23.44
N SER A 943 50.84 18.80 22.92
CA SER A 943 51.31 17.43 23.25
C SER A 943 50.87 16.83 24.61
N LEU A 944 50.79 15.51 24.80
CA LEU A 944 50.69 14.38 23.84
C LEU A 944 49.95 13.21 24.54
N SER A 945 49.78 12.10 23.82
CA SER A 945 49.28 10.81 24.34
C SER A 945 49.92 10.35 25.65
N SER A 946 49.16 9.68 26.54
CA SER A 946 49.16 8.20 26.59
C SER A 946 48.47 7.56 27.82
N LEU A 947 48.02 6.31 27.63
CA LEU A 947 47.98 5.16 28.57
C LEU A 947 47.20 5.20 29.91
N LEU A 948 46.39 4.12 30.09
CA LEU A 948 46.11 3.35 31.32
C LEU A 948 45.55 4.12 32.55
N GLN A 949 44.45 3.72 33.18
CA GLN A 949 44.24 2.40 33.81
C GLN A 949 42.75 2.11 34.03
N THR A 950 42.36 0.83 33.91
CA THR A 950 41.30 0.24 34.77
C THR A 950 41.96 -0.42 35.97
N PRO A 951 41.27 -0.49 37.12
CA PRO A 951 40.82 -1.81 37.57
C PRO A 951 39.33 -1.83 37.98
N SER A 952 38.87 -2.95 38.53
CA SER A 952 37.47 -3.38 38.54
C SER A 952 36.85 -3.60 39.93
N ASN A 953 35.52 -3.39 40.00
CA ASN A 953 34.52 -4.15 40.78
C ASN A 953 34.30 -3.94 42.31
N LEU A 954 32.99 -3.91 42.63
CA LEU A 954 32.28 -4.48 43.80
C LEU A 954 32.42 -3.91 45.23
N MET A 955 31.35 -3.23 45.70
CA MET A 955 30.49 -3.54 46.89
C MET A 955 29.49 -2.36 47.13
N THR A 956 28.15 -2.50 47.24
CA THR A 956 27.27 -2.93 48.38
C THR A 956 27.45 -2.19 49.73
N VAL A 957 26.42 -1.81 50.52
CA VAL A 957 24.96 -1.49 50.33
C VAL A 957 24.37 -0.95 51.68
N TYR A 958 23.21 -0.25 51.69
CA TYR A 958 22.48 0.35 52.87
C TYR A 958 23.21 1.53 53.61
N ASP A 959 22.59 2.40 54.46
CA ASP A 959 21.30 2.36 55.21
C ASP A 959 20.64 3.77 55.49
N ARG A 960 19.56 3.80 56.32
CA ARG A 960 18.67 4.90 56.83
C ARG A 960 19.32 5.73 58.00
N PRO A 961 18.68 6.71 58.75
CA PRO A 961 17.24 7.05 58.98
C PRO A 961 16.87 8.58 59.15
N SER A 962 15.76 8.91 59.86
CA SER A 962 15.22 10.28 60.17
C SER A 962 15.05 10.53 61.69
N PRO A 963 14.75 11.79 62.18
CA PRO A 963 13.53 12.00 63.02
C PRO A 963 12.91 13.45 63.23
N PHE A 964 11.59 13.51 63.49
CA PHE A 964 10.78 14.33 64.46
C PHE A 964 10.71 15.90 64.60
N SER A 965 9.53 16.47 64.24
CA SER A 965 8.49 17.15 65.13
C SER A 965 8.35 18.69 65.39
N ARG A 966 7.07 19.10 65.69
CA ARG A 966 6.51 20.38 66.30
C ARG A 966 5.97 21.45 65.30
N LEU A 967 5.00 22.36 65.58
CA LEU A 967 4.12 22.71 66.74
C LEU A 967 2.81 23.49 66.30
N GLY A 968 2.03 24.09 67.24
CA GLY A 968 0.83 24.98 67.06
C GLY A 968 0.71 26.01 68.22
N PRO A 969 -0.47 26.55 68.67
CA PRO A 969 -1.88 26.51 68.20
C PRO A 969 -2.67 27.89 68.29
N ASP A 970 -4.01 27.95 68.04
CA ASP A 970 -5.06 28.54 68.96
C ASP A 970 -6.55 28.62 68.46
N GLN A 971 -7.49 28.19 69.35
CA GLN A 971 -8.88 28.64 69.74
C GLN A 971 -9.90 29.37 68.78
N PHE A 972 -11.24 29.45 69.01
CA PHE A 972 -12.35 28.57 69.56
C PHE A 972 -13.75 29.30 69.55
N SER A 973 -14.90 28.70 69.12
CA SER A 973 -16.30 29.11 69.52
C SER A 973 -17.46 28.15 69.06
N THR A 974 -18.71 28.34 69.57
CA THR A 974 -19.92 27.43 69.60
C THR A 974 -21.25 28.20 69.27
N PRO A 975 -22.54 27.69 69.26
CA PRO A 975 -23.12 26.42 69.80
C PRO A 975 -24.36 25.70 69.11
N GLN A 976 -24.62 24.46 69.58
CA GLN A 976 -25.86 23.61 69.76
C GLN A 976 -27.25 23.89 69.12
N HIS A 977 -27.96 22.82 68.67
CA HIS A 977 -29.26 22.30 69.23
C HIS A 977 -29.76 20.95 68.60
N THR A 978 -30.78 20.29 69.20
CA THR A 978 -31.43 18.96 68.87
C THR A 978 -32.98 19.11 68.75
N PRO A 979 -33.87 18.13 68.35
CA PRO A 979 -33.82 16.62 68.25
C PRO A 979 -34.34 16.06 66.87
N SER A 980 -35.13 14.98 66.60
CA SER A 980 -35.95 13.95 67.32
C SER A 980 -36.39 12.72 66.43
N HIS A 981 -37.00 11.68 67.05
CA HIS A 981 -37.65 10.46 66.48
C HIS A 981 -39.19 10.66 66.15
N PRO A 982 -40.04 9.73 65.59
CA PRO A 982 -40.02 8.23 65.67
C PRO A 982 -40.59 7.35 64.48
N HIS A 983 -40.71 6.02 64.72
CA HIS A 983 -41.46 4.94 64.00
C HIS A 983 -43.01 4.99 64.25
N PRO A 984 -43.97 4.19 63.65
CA PRO A 984 -43.96 2.71 63.37
C PRO A 984 -44.80 2.16 62.14
N PRO A 985 -44.99 0.81 61.95
CA PRO A 985 -45.62 0.17 60.76
C PRO A 985 -46.91 -0.69 61.01
N SER A 986 -47.57 -1.21 59.95
CA SER A 986 -48.63 -2.28 59.94
C SER A 986 -49.21 -2.53 58.52
N SER A 987 -50.11 -3.51 58.22
CA SER A 987 -50.10 -5.00 58.36
C SER A 987 -51.35 -5.65 57.68
N TYR A 988 -51.46 -7.01 57.65
CA TYR A 988 -52.57 -7.88 57.13
C TYR A 988 -52.75 -7.99 55.59
N SER A 989 -53.08 -9.08 54.86
CA SER A 989 -53.31 -10.56 55.05
C SER A 989 -54.75 -11.09 54.84
N HIS A 990 -54.97 -12.04 53.90
CA HIS A 990 -55.68 -13.35 54.07
C HIS A 990 -55.91 -14.13 52.73
N LEU A 991 -56.24 -15.43 52.84
CA LEU A 991 -56.57 -16.45 51.81
C LEU A 991 -58.13 -16.72 51.82
N PRO A 992 -58.78 -17.75 51.19
CA PRO A 992 -58.28 -18.92 50.39
C PRO A 992 -59.14 -19.44 49.18
N SER A 993 -58.59 -20.44 48.45
CA SER A 993 -59.31 -21.56 47.76
C SER A 993 -60.19 -21.25 46.50
N ASN A 994 -60.62 -22.18 45.62
CA ASN A 994 -60.41 -23.65 45.50
C ASN A 994 -60.68 -24.18 44.06
N SER A 995 -60.15 -25.37 43.68
CA SER A 995 -60.64 -26.39 42.69
C SER A 995 -61.24 -25.98 41.32
N TYR A 996 -60.93 -26.61 40.17
CA TYR A 996 -61.20 -28.04 39.85
C TYR A 996 -60.33 -28.63 38.69
N SER A 997 -60.42 -29.95 38.49
CA SER A 997 -59.63 -30.80 37.57
C SER A 997 -60.39 -31.24 36.29
N HIS A 998 -59.68 -31.76 35.26
CA HIS A 998 -59.78 -33.18 34.80
C HIS A 998 -59.03 -33.53 33.48
N LEU A 999 -58.39 -34.71 33.50
CA LEU A 999 -58.01 -35.62 32.38
C LEU A 999 -58.97 -36.87 32.46
N PRO A 1000 -59.01 -37.92 31.57
CA PRO A 1000 -57.91 -38.45 30.72
C PRO A 1000 -58.20 -39.25 29.39
N SER A 1001 -57.13 -39.55 28.64
CA SER A 1001 -56.74 -40.83 27.94
C SER A 1001 -57.55 -41.57 26.83
N SER A 1002 -56.76 -42.19 25.91
CA SER A 1002 -57.03 -43.38 25.04
C SER A 1002 -57.91 -43.17 23.77
N SER A 1003 -57.90 -43.99 22.69
CA SER A 1003 -57.00 -45.01 22.06
C SER A 1003 -57.54 -45.32 20.62
N TYR A 1004 -56.79 -45.79 19.58
CA TYR A 1004 -56.48 -47.21 19.23
C TYR A 1004 -55.80 -47.37 17.83
N SER A 1005 -54.81 -48.29 17.68
CA SER A 1005 -54.46 -49.16 16.50
C SER A 1005 -54.22 -48.60 15.05
N HIS A 1006 -53.54 -49.26 14.07
CA HIS A 1006 -53.20 -50.68 13.82
C HIS A 1006 -51.90 -50.89 12.97
N LEU A 1007 -51.13 -51.97 13.27
CA LEU A 1007 -50.43 -52.93 12.36
C LEU A 1007 -49.35 -52.48 11.30
N ALA A 1008 -48.30 -53.24 10.96
CA ALA A 1008 -47.76 -54.54 11.46
C ALA A 1008 -46.29 -54.82 11.02
N SER A 1009 -45.61 -55.72 11.76
CA SER A 1009 -44.56 -56.71 11.35
C SER A 1009 -43.35 -56.27 10.48
N SER A 1010 -42.09 -56.65 10.72
CA SER A 1010 -41.41 -57.52 11.72
C SER A 1010 -39.86 -57.28 11.58
N SER A 1011 -38.87 -58.02 12.12
CA SER A 1011 -38.73 -59.32 12.82
C SER A 1011 -37.45 -59.35 13.70
N LEU A 1012 -37.07 -60.52 14.24
CA LEU A 1012 -35.82 -60.83 14.98
C LEU A 1012 -35.39 -62.29 14.63
N PRO A 1013 -34.11 -62.70 14.79
CA PRO A 1013 -33.54 -63.08 16.10
C PRO A 1013 -32.26 -62.28 16.44
N ARG A 1014 -31.83 -61.98 17.68
CA ARG A 1014 -31.86 -62.61 19.03
C ARG A 1014 -30.80 -63.69 19.32
N ASP A 1015 -30.14 -63.49 20.48
CA ASP A 1015 -29.33 -64.40 21.33
C ASP A 1015 -27.81 -64.09 21.39
N ASN A 1016 -27.11 -64.11 22.55
CA ASN A 1016 -27.56 -64.20 23.96
C ASN A 1016 -26.45 -63.84 24.99
N TYR A 1017 -26.81 -63.18 26.12
CA TYR A 1017 -26.05 -63.05 27.41
C TYR A 1017 -24.61 -62.43 27.38
N SER A 1018 -23.94 -62.06 28.49
CA SER A 1018 -24.34 -61.43 29.78
C SER A 1018 -23.10 -61.20 30.69
N SER A 1019 -22.84 -59.98 31.18
CA SER A 1019 -22.10 -59.77 32.45
C SER A 1019 -22.17 -58.33 32.98
N TYR A 1020 -22.26 -58.19 34.31
CA TYR A 1020 -22.32 -56.94 35.08
C TYR A 1020 -20.96 -56.24 35.24
N HIS A 1021 -20.95 -54.90 35.28
CA HIS A 1021 -20.54 -54.05 36.43
C HIS A 1021 -20.86 -52.58 36.06
N GLN A 1022 -21.74 -51.88 36.79
CA GLN A 1022 -21.45 -51.03 37.96
C GLN A 1022 -20.50 -49.85 37.71
N SER A 1023 -21.01 -48.67 38.06
CA SER A 1023 -20.43 -47.31 38.01
C SER A 1023 -19.92 -46.89 39.41
N PRO A 1024 -19.61 -45.61 39.77
CA PRO A 1024 -19.60 -44.34 39.01
C PRO A 1024 -18.35 -43.44 39.28
N LEU A 1025 -18.49 -42.12 39.05
CA LEU A 1025 -17.68 -40.98 39.56
C LEU A 1025 -16.38 -40.61 38.79
N SER A 1026 -15.92 -39.34 38.75
CA SER A 1026 -16.62 -38.03 38.84
C SER A 1026 -15.64 -36.86 38.55
N LEU A 1027 -16.17 -35.72 38.09
CA LEU A 1027 -15.65 -34.35 38.32
C LEU A 1027 -14.16 -34.05 38.02
N ARG A 1028 -13.90 -33.43 36.86
CA ARG A 1028 -13.77 -31.96 36.77
C ARG A 1028 -13.85 -31.45 35.34
#